data_AF-A0A0Q5P8B1-F1
#
_entry.id   AF-A0A0Q5P8B1-F1
#
_cell.length_a   1.000
_cell.length_b   1.000
_cell.length_c   1.000
_cell.angle_alpha   90.00
_cell.angle_beta   90.00
_cell.angle_gamma   90.00
#
_symmetry.space_group_name_H-M   'P 1'
#
loop_
_entity.id
_entity.type
_entity.pdbx_description
1 polymer ?
#
loop_
_entity_poly.entity_id
_entity_poly.type
_entity_poly.pdbx_seq_one_letter_code
_entity_poly.pdbx_strand_id
1 'polypeptide(L)'
;MQHRTTTREVSNKLYLDVLNDIEGLLARLGRETDDERVSKALRYVEQSIRPIHDELVTRIESLRDHARWDRFTIAFYGETNAGKSTTIETLRILLGERTKRDAHAKFHALQKEHGLSEPAWSALMESILHHETHLAKLCSQEVEDAARRDVERKALEDEMQSLRGQIDSKTRSASLRRKLVHLWRKMPEELALTGLTHQHCALAATHAAEHAARQADIEAVQDVLKEGRDRQAEVLLRIADLEPFADGHIVGTGRSDFTRDTQAYTFEANGQHFELLDLPGIEGKEADVIDSILGAVRSAHAVFYITGKAAPPQTRDEDGEGTLEKVRAHLGDHTEIWSIYNKRITNPISLEKAELLNDSERDGLVALDATMREHLGSRYRGCIALSSQPAFLAASECLVPGSDLLRNRAKFLARFSVEEALAKSGFRQFVDRLTNSMIADCETRMRAANVNKVHFAVKGAEAALMSARKETIGPLAEACRKDWTHVEQQLDLAVSGLSQTVLNLATDAISSFENRVRASVYEKIEAGIDNDDLKSLLKKTVLTEQTKLGSGLRQKIGNKLDRFRDDVAGLLDRFRERVAQLQDVYSSHGDRGVGRDFEFDMQFDSGVQYAPLIAAVVGGVLMLWNPVGWLSLAVGGLTLIVGIAKALWGLVDSDFKKGQQRKATNENLERIVQSMHDAMKTNCDELRTNVDERMSVIRADIKRSVDQAADVNSAMIKVCANLNRFSKTIAQPGGAIQSHKKKRQ
;
A
#
# COMPACT_ATOMS: atom_id res chain seq x y z
N MET A 1 -10.78 -25.49 11.94
CA MET A 1 -10.72 -25.17 10.50
C MET A 1 -11.98 -24.46 9.98
N GLN A 2 -13.19 -25.02 10.12
CA GLN A 2 -14.43 -24.42 9.59
C GLN A 2 -14.71 -22.97 10.04
N HIS A 3 -14.45 -22.62 11.31
CA HIS A 3 -14.61 -21.25 11.83
C HIS A 3 -13.61 -20.22 11.24
N ARG A 4 -12.44 -20.70 10.77
CA ARG A 4 -11.37 -19.87 10.21
C ARG A 4 -11.64 -19.52 8.74
N THR A 5 -12.17 -20.48 7.97
CA THR A 5 -12.61 -20.26 6.58
C THR A 5 -13.76 -19.26 6.50
N THR A 6 -14.74 -19.37 7.41
CA THR A 6 -15.88 -18.43 7.47
C THR A 6 -15.46 -17.01 7.84
N THR A 7 -14.47 -16.84 8.72
CA THR A 7 -14.00 -15.50 9.13
C THR A 7 -13.28 -14.79 7.96
N ARG A 8 -12.43 -15.51 7.21
CA ARG A 8 -11.73 -14.95 6.03
C ARG A 8 -12.70 -14.60 4.90
N GLU A 9 -13.67 -15.46 4.62
CA GLU A 9 -14.70 -15.21 3.60
C GLU A 9 -15.59 -14.02 3.95
N VAL A 10 -15.97 -13.88 5.23
CA VAL A 10 -16.78 -12.76 5.69
C VAL A 10 -15.99 -11.45 5.66
N SER A 11 -14.72 -11.44 6.09
CA SER A 11 -13.85 -10.26 5.97
C SER A 11 -13.65 -9.85 4.51
N ASN A 12 -13.38 -10.79 3.60
CA ASN A 12 -13.23 -10.50 2.16
C ASN A 12 -14.49 -9.89 1.56
N LYS A 13 -15.67 -10.42 1.93
CA LYS A 13 -16.94 -9.87 1.47
C LYS A 13 -17.16 -8.45 1.98
N LEU A 14 -16.91 -8.21 3.26
CA LEU A 14 -16.98 -6.89 3.88
C LEU A 14 -16.06 -5.88 3.19
N TYR A 15 -14.82 -6.28 2.84
CA TYR A 15 -13.88 -5.41 2.12
C TYR A 15 -14.39 -5.04 0.71
N LEU A 16 -14.90 -6.02 -0.03
CA LEU A 16 -15.49 -5.78 -1.36
C LEU A 16 -16.72 -4.87 -1.27
N ASP A 17 -17.57 -5.04 -0.26
CA ASP A 17 -18.75 -4.18 -0.06
C ASP A 17 -18.34 -2.71 0.16
N VAL A 18 -17.26 -2.43 0.90
CA VAL A 18 -16.72 -1.06 1.10
C VAL A 18 -16.17 -0.47 -0.19
N LEU A 19 -15.40 -1.23 -0.95
CA LEU A 19 -14.84 -0.75 -2.22
C LEU A 19 -15.95 -0.43 -3.23
N ASN A 20 -16.92 -1.34 -3.37
CA ASN A 20 -18.08 -1.14 -4.25
C ASN A 20 -18.91 0.09 -3.88
N ASP A 21 -19.05 0.41 -2.58
CA ASP A 21 -19.79 1.59 -2.13
C ASP A 21 -19.10 2.90 -2.55
N ILE A 22 -17.77 2.97 -2.45
CA ILE A 22 -16.99 4.16 -2.84
C ILE A 22 -16.87 4.26 -4.37
N GLU A 23 -16.63 3.16 -5.07
CA GLU A 23 -16.67 3.12 -6.55
C GLU A 23 -18.04 3.54 -7.08
N GLY A 24 -19.12 3.07 -6.45
CA GLY A 24 -20.49 3.46 -6.78
C GLY A 24 -20.76 4.95 -6.54
N LEU A 25 -20.06 5.59 -5.60
CA LEU A 25 -20.11 7.05 -5.40
C LEU A 25 -19.30 7.79 -6.46
N LEU A 26 -18.08 7.34 -6.78
CA LEU A 26 -17.24 7.93 -7.83
C LEU A 26 -17.95 7.87 -9.20
N ALA A 27 -18.60 6.75 -9.52
CA ALA A 27 -19.38 6.61 -10.75
C ALA A 27 -20.59 7.57 -10.83
N ARG A 28 -21.13 8.01 -9.68
CA ARG A 28 -22.21 9.02 -9.63
C ARG A 28 -21.68 10.44 -9.76
N LEU A 29 -20.49 10.71 -9.18
CA LEU A 29 -19.79 11.98 -9.29
C LEU A 29 -19.37 12.27 -10.74
N GLY A 30 -18.93 11.24 -11.48
CA GLY A 30 -18.52 11.34 -12.88
C GLY A 30 -19.65 11.39 -13.91
N ARG A 31 -20.92 11.49 -13.50
CA ARG A 31 -22.04 11.61 -14.47
C ARG A 31 -22.07 12.99 -15.10
N GLU A 32 -22.10 13.03 -16.42
CA GLU A 32 -22.25 14.27 -17.18
C GLU A 32 -23.57 14.97 -16.84
N THR A 33 -23.50 16.30 -16.80
CA THR A 33 -24.64 17.18 -16.53
C THR A 33 -24.56 18.37 -17.47
N ASP A 34 -25.72 18.83 -17.94
CA ASP A 34 -25.81 19.97 -18.85
C ASP A 34 -25.48 21.30 -18.14
N ASP A 35 -25.45 21.32 -16.79
CA ASP A 35 -24.97 22.46 -16.01
C ASP A 35 -23.47 22.33 -15.71
N GLU A 36 -22.68 23.08 -16.47
CA GLU A 36 -21.21 23.08 -16.37
C GLU A 36 -20.69 23.36 -14.95
N ARG A 37 -21.43 24.09 -14.11
CA ARG A 37 -20.99 24.44 -12.74
C ARG A 37 -21.26 23.30 -11.78
N VAL A 38 -22.43 22.66 -11.90
CA VAL A 38 -22.69 21.41 -11.18
C VAL A 38 -21.64 20.37 -11.60
N SER A 39 -21.33 20.26 -12.89
CA SER A 39 -20.24 19.40 -13.39
C SER A 39 -18.88 19.74 -12.77
N LYS A 40 -18.50 21.02 -12.71
CA LYS A 40 -17.22 21.49 -12.13
C LYS A 40 -17.15 21.19 -10.63
N ALA A 41 -18.20 21.50 -9.87
CA ALA A 41 -18.27 21.22 -8.43
C ALA A 41 -18.20 19.71 -8.13
N LEU A 42 -18.92 18.88 -8.91
CA LEU A 42 -18.87 17.43 -8.78
C LEU A 42 -17.50 16.86 -9.14
N ARG A 43 -16.83 17.38 -10.18
CA ARG A 43 -15.45 17.00 -10.55
C ARG A 43 -14.43 17.35 -9.46
N TYR A 44 -14.54 18.52 -8.85
CA TYR A 44 -13.68 18.88 -7.73
C TYR A 44 -13.81 17.88 -6.58
N VAL A 45 -15.04 17.53 -6.21
CA VAL A 45 -15.30 16.54 -5.17
C VAL A 45 -14.82 15.15 -5.58
N GLU A 46 -14.96 14.77 -6.84
CA GLU A 46 -14.36 13.53 -7.36
C GLU A 46 -12.83 13.52 -7.19
N GLN A 47 -12.15 14.61 -7.55
CA GLN A 47 -10.70 14.77 -7.40
C GLN A 47 -10.26 14.75 -5.93
N SER A 48 -11.08 15.24 -5.00
CA SER A 48 -10.79 15.14 -3.56
C SER A 48 -11.03 13.73 -3.00
N ILE A 49 -12.01 13.00 -3.53
CA ILE A 49 -12.39 11.66 -3.04
C ILE A 49 -11.53 10.55 -3.64
N ARG A 50 -11.11 10.68 -4.90
CA ARG A 50 -10.34 9.66 -5.63
C ARG A 50 -9.01 9.27 -4.94
N PRO A 51 -8.20 10.20 -4.40
CA PRO A 51 -7.00 9.84 -3.64
C PRO A 51 -7.32 9.02 -2.38
N ILE A 52 -8.43 9.34 -1.70
CA ILE A 52 -8.89 8.61 -0.51
C ILE A 52 -9.30 7.18 -0.89
N HIS A 53 -10.00 7.04 -2.02
CA HIS A 53 -10.34 5.74 -2.60
C HIS A 53 -9.07 4.93 -2.92
N ASP A 54 -8.13 5.52 -3.65
CA ASP A 54 -6.93 4.83 -4.12
C ASP A 54 -6.02 4.40 -2.95
N GLU A 55 -5.89 5.25 -1.93
CA GLU A 55 -5.20 4.90 -0.68
C GLU A 55 -5.89 3.74 0.04
N LEU A 56 -7.23 3.77 0.13
CA LEU A 56 -8.00 2.72 0.77
C LEU A 56 -7.89 1.38 0.01
N VAL A 57 -7.98 1.40 -1.32
CA VAL A 57 -7.76 0.23 -2.18
C VAL A 57 -6.38 -0.34 -1.94
N THR A 58 -5.34 0.48 -2.03
CA THR A 58 -3.95 0.07 -1.82
C THR A 58 -3.76 -0.59 -0.45
N ARG A 59 -4.34 -0.02 0.61
CA ARG A 59 -4.27 -0.58 1.97
C ARG A 59 -5.04 -1.90 2.10
N ILE A 60 -6.23 -2.00 1.53
CA ILE A 60 -7.06 -3.22 1.56
C ILE A 60 -6.40 -4.34 0.74
N GLU A 61 -5.88 -4.05 -0.46
CA GLU A 61 -5.20 -5.02 -1.31
C GLU A 61 -3.86 -5.46 -0.71
N SER A 62 -3.06 -4.53 -0.19
CA SER A 62 -1.84 -4.86 0.54
C SER A 62 -2.13 -5.82 1.70
N LEU A 63 -3.21 -5.60 2.46
CA LEU A 63 -3.64 -6.52 3.51
C LEU A 63 -4.18 -7.84 2.97
N ARG A 64 -4.88 -7.86 1.84
CA ARG A 64 -5.35 -9.10 1.20
C ARG A 64 -4.19 -9.99 0.76
N ASP A 65 -3.15 -9.37 0.20
CA ASP A 65 -2.06 -10.06 -0.47
C ASP A 65 -0.91 -10.41 0.50
N HIS A 66 -0.71 -9.60 1.56
CA HIS A 66 0.42 -9.75 2.48
C HIS A 66 0.03 -10.11 3.93
N ALA A 67 -1.23 -9.97 4.35
CA ALA A 67 -1.59 -10.33 5.72
C ALA A 67 -1.66 -11.87 5.86
N ARG A 68 -0.78 -12.42 6.70
CA ARG A 68 -0.80 -13.83 7.08
C ARG A 68 -1.86 -14.06 8.15
N TRP A 69 -3.06 -14.47 7.72
CA TRP A 69 -4.22 -14.69 8.59
C TRP A 69 -4.18 -16.01 9.37
N ASP A 70 -3.25 -16.91 9.03
CA ASP A 70 -3.19 -18.28 9.56
C ASP A 70 -2.09 -18.50 10.62
N ARG A 71 -1.10 -17.60 10.73
CA ARG A 71 0.08 -17.76 11.60
C ARG A 71 0.51 -16.44 12.22
N PHE A 72 0.95 -16.48 13.49
CA PHE A 72 1.56 -15.32 14.13
C PHE A 72 3.00 -15.15 13.66
N THR A 73 3.23 -14.16 12.81
CA THR A 73 4.56 -13.90 12.24
C THR A 73 5.37 -12.90 13.08
N ILE A 74 6.60 -13.27 13.44
CA ILE A 74 7.57 -12.44 14.16
C ILE A 74 8.81 -12.27 13.29
N ALA A 75 9.18 -11.02 12.98
CA ALA A 75 10.37 -10.75 12.17
C ALA A 75 11.59 -10.44 13.01
N PHE A 76 12.74 -10.99 12.63
CA PHE A 76 14.04 -10.72 13.21
C PHE A 76 14.83 -9.81 12.26
N TYR A 77 15.20 -8.65 12.76
CA TYR A 77 15.78 -7.54 12.00
C TYR A 77 16.94 -6.95 12.82
N GLY A 78 18.02 -6.44 12.21
CA GLY A 78 19.13 -5.89 13.00
C GLY A 78 20.42 -5.59 12.24
N GLU A 79 21.41 -5.03 12.94
CA GLU A 79 22.75 -4.73 12.40
C GLU A 79 23.45 -6.00 11.90
N THR A 80 24.27 -5.87 10.86
CA THR A 80 25.10 -6.99 10.37
C THR A 80 26.00 -7.46 11.51
N ASN A 81 26.13 -8.78 11.68
CA ASN A 81 26.95 -9.37 12.76
C ASN A 81 26.45 -9.04 14.19
N ALA A 82 25.21 -8.62 14.37
CA ALA A 82 24.59 -8.49 15.70
C ALA A 82 24.27 -9.85 16.37
N GLY A 83 24.40 -10.96 15.64
CA GLY A 83 24.13 -12.32 16.11
C GLY A 83 22.69 -12.79 15.91
N LYS A 84 21.94 -12.14 15.01
CA LYS A 84 20.59 -12.53 14.56
C LYS A 84 20.48 -14.02 14.24
N SER A 85 21.32 -14.52 13.32
CA SER A 85 21.28 -15.93 12.90
C SER A 85 21.63 -16.88 14.04
N THR A 86 22.50 -16.49 14.97
CA THR A 86 22.79 -17.27 16.18
C THR A 86 21.56 -17.38 17.08
N THR A 87 20.82 -16.29 17.29
CA THR A 87 19.57 -16.30 18.06
C THR A 87 18.53 -17.20 17.40
N ILE A 88 18.31 -17.05 16.09
CA ILE A 88 17.32 -17.85 15.34
C ILE A 88 17.72 -19.34 15.35
N GLU A 89 18.97 -19.68 15.07
CA GLU A 89 19.45 -21.07 15.08
C GLU A 89 19.27 -21.72 16.47
N THR A 90 19.54 -20.96 17.54
CA THR A 90 19.32 -21.44 18.91
C THR A 90 17.84 -21.72 19.18
N LEU A 91 16.93 -20.83 18.74
CA LEU A 91 15.49 -21.05 18.84
C LEU A 91 15.03 -22.27 18.04
N ARG A 92 15.55 -22.45 16.81
CA ARG A 92 15.23 -23.61 15.97
C ARG A 92 15.57 -24.93 16.65
N ILE A 93 16.71 -24.99 17.33
CA ILE A 93 17.14 -26.17 18.09
C ILE A 93 16.24 -26.36 19.32
N LEU A 94 16.14 -25.34 20.20
CA LEU A 94 15.42 -25.46 21.48
C LEU A 94 13.92 -25.74 21.33
N LEU A 95 13.29 -25.22 20.27
CA LEU A 95 11.86 -25.37 20.03
C LEU A 95 11.52 -26.49 19.03
N GLY A 96 12.52 -27.25 18.55
CA GLY A 96 12.29 -28.38 17.65
C GLY A 96 11.66 -27.97 16.31
N GLU A 97 12.19 -26.93 15.68
CA GLU A 97 11.74 -26.51 14.35
C GLU A 97 11.86 -27.66 13.34
N ARG A 98 10.87 -27.81 12.45
CA ARG A 98 10.71 -29.01 11.62
C ARG A 98 11.93 -29.27 10.72
N THR A 99 12.37 -28.27 9.96
CA THR A 99 13.51 -28.44 9.04
C THR A 99 14.82 -28.69 9.79
N LYS A 100 14.96 -28.12 11.00
CA LYS A 100 16.08 -28.39 11.89
C LYS A 100 16.09 -29.83 12.40
N ARG A 101 14.94 -30.37 12.82
CA ARG A 101 14.80 -31.80 13.20
C ARG A 101 15.13 -32.73 12.04
N ASP A 102 14.67 -32.41 10.83
CA ASP A 102 14.98 -33.18 9.62
C ASP A 102 16.49 -33.14 9.31
N ALA A 103 17.15 -32.00 9.53
CA ALA A 103 18.59 -31.86 9.40
C ALA A 103 19.35 -32.70 10.44
N HIS A 104 18.95 -32.65 11.72
CA HIS A 104 19.52 -33.49 12.78
C HIS A 104 19.40 -34.99 12.47
N ALA A 105 18.24 -35.43 11.97
CA ALA A 105 18.04 -36.83 11.59
C ALA A 105 19.00 -37.27 10.47
N LYS A 106 19.22 -36.42 9.46
CA LYS A 106 20.18 -36.68 8.38
C LYS A 106 21.62 -36.65 8.87
N PHE A 107 21.97 -35.69 9.73
CA PHE A 107 23.29 -35.60 10.34
C PHE A 107 23.64 -36.89 11.09
N HIS A 108 22.75 -37.35 11.97
CA HIS A 108 22.96 -38.59 12.73
C HIS A 108 23.01 -39.84 11.84
N ALA A 109 22.23 -39.89 10.76
CA ALA A 109 22.27 -41.00 9.81
C ALA A 109 23.65 -41.10 9.13
N LEU A 110 24.15 -40.00 8.57
CA LEU A 110 25.48 -39.93 7.94
C LEU A 110 26.60 -40.19 8.95
N GLN A 111 26.45 -39.65 10.16
CA GLN A 111 27.40 -39.86 11.24
C GLN A 111 27.56 -41.35 11.58
N LYS A 112 26.43 -42.06 11.66
CA LYS A 112 26.40 -43.50 11.95
C LYS A 112 26.89 -44.35 10.76
N GLU A 113 26.51 -43.98 9.54
CA GLU A 113 26.90 -44.68 8.31
C GLU A 113 28.42 -44.68 8.11
N HIS A 114 29.07 -43.55 8.35
CA HIS A 114 30.51 -43.37 8.12
C HIS A 114 31.36 -43.44 9.40
N GLY A 115 30.76 -43.72 10.56
CA GLY A 115 31.49 -43.83 11.83
C GLY A 115 32.15 -42.52 12.30
N LEU A 116 31.57 -41.37 11.93
CA LEU A 116 32.15 -40.04 12.12
C LEU A 116 31.89 -39.53 13.54
N SER A 117 32.69 -39.97 14.52
CA SER A 117 32.56 -39.52 15.91
C SER A 117 33.76 -38.72 16.36
N GLU A 118 33.56 -37.80 17.32
CA GLU A 118 34.66 -37.03 17.91
C GLU A 118 35.73 -37.90 18.58
N PRO A 119 35.38 -38.98 19.32
CA PRO A 119 36.40 -39.89 19.84
C PRO A 119 37.19 -40.59 18.74
N ALA A 120 36.54 -41.02 17.64
CA ALA A 120 37.22 -41.66 16.52
C ALA A 120 38.16 -40.68 15.79
N TRP A 121 37.70 -39.45 15.56
CA TRP A 121 38.52 -38.39 14.99
C TRP A 121 39.72 -38.07 15.88
N SER A 122 39.49 -37.89 17.19
CA SER A 122 40.55 -37.61 18.16
C SER A 122 41.58 -38.72 18.24
N ALA A 123 41.14 -39.99 18.26
CA ALA A 123 42.04 -41.14 18.28
C ALA A 123 42.89 -41.24 17.00
N LEU A 124 42.31 -40.93 15.84
CA LEU A 124 43.05 -40.87 14.58
C LEU A 124 44.12 -39.77 14.62
N MET A 125 43.76 -38.56 15.09
CA MET A 125 44.68 -37.43 15.19
C MET A 125 45.80 -37.70 16.21
N GLU A 126 45.48 -38.29 17.36
CA GLU A 126 46.47 -38.68 18.38
C GLU A 126 47.41 -39.77 17.87
N SER A 127 46.89 -40.75 17.13
CA SER A 127 47.70 -41.78 16.48
C SER A 127 48.68 -41.18 15.48
N ILE A 128 48.23 -40.27 14.60
CA ILE A 128 49.10 -39.59 13.64
C ILE A 128 50.19 -38.80 14.38
N LEU A 129 49.82 -37.99 15.36
CA LEU A 129 50.77 -37.19 16.14
C LEU A 129 51.80 -38.07 16.88
N HIS A 130 51.37 -39.19 17.44
CA HIS A 130 52.25 -40.15 18.10
C HIS A 130 53.31 -40.71 17.13
N HIS A 131 52.89 -41.14 15.93
CA HIS A 131 53.81 -41.67 14.93
C HIS A 131 54.71 -40.58 14.32
N GLU A 132 54.23 -39.33 14.18
CA GLU A 132 55.06 -38.20 13.74
C GLU A 132 56.18 -37.91 14.76
N THR A 133 55.82 -37.95 16.04
CA THR A 133 56.79 -37.78 17.14
C THR A 133 57.78 -38.94 17.18
N HIS A 134 57.31 -40.18 16.97
CA HIS A 134 58.17 -41.35 16.89
C HIS A 134 59.14 -41.26 15.72
N LEU A 135 58.66 -40.93 14.52
CA LEU A 135 59.49 -40.73 13.34
C LEU A 135 60.57 -39.68 13.57
N ALA A 136 60.21 -38.52 14.15
CA ALA A 136 61.17 -37.47 14.47
C ALA A 136 62.30 -37.97 15.40
N LYS A 137 61.94 -38.78 16.41
CA LYS A 137 62.91 -39.40 17.32
C LYS A 137 63.81 -40.42 16.61
N LEU A 138 63.27 -41.25 15.73
CA LEU A 138 64.06 -42.22 14.98
C LEU A 138 65.05 -41.54 14.03
N CYS A 139 64.59 -40.48 13.34
CA CYS A 139 65.45 -39.68 12.48
C CYS A 139 66.57 -38.98 13.27
N SER A 140 66.29 -38.44 14.47
CA SER A 140 67.33 -37.82 15.29
C SER A 140 68.34 -38.84 15.80
N GLN A 141 67.88 -40.03 16.21
CA GLN A 141 68.76 -41.11 16.64
C GLN A 141 69.66 -41.61 15.49
N GLU A 142 69.12 -41.74 14.28
CA GLU A 142 69.92 -42.15 13.12
C GLU A 142 71.02 -41.13 12.79
N VAL A 143 70.76 -39.84 12.96
CA VAL A 143 71.81 -38.79 12.80
C VAL A 143 72.91 -38.94 13.86
N GLU A 144 72.55 -39.21 15.12
CA GLU A 144 73.51 -39.44 16.21
C GLU A 144 74.32 -40.72 15.97
N ASP A 145 73.66 -41.81 15.59
CA ASP A 145 74.28 -43.10 15.30
C ASP A 145 75.20 -43.00 14.07
N ALA A 146 74.81 -42.25 13.03
CA ALA A 146 75.67 -41.99 11.88
C ALA A 146 76.94 -41.24 12.27
N ALA A 147 76.82 -40.20 13.10
CA ALA A 147 77.98 -39.47 13.61
C ALA A 147 78.91 -40.37 14.44
N ARG A 148 78.35 -41.24 15.30
CA ARG A 148 79.12 -42.21 16.08
C ARG A 148 79.85 -43.20 15.19
N ARG A 149 79.17 -43.79 14.20
CA ARG A 149 79.76 -44.72 13.22
C ARG A 149 80.90 -44.07 12.44
N ASP A 150 80.75 -42.80 12.05
CA ASP A 150 81.79 -42.02 11.37
C ASP A 150 83.03 -41.80 12.25
N VAL A 151 82.85 -41.56 13.55
CA VAL A 151 83.96 -41.44 14.50
C VAL A 151 84.70 -42.77 14.68
N GLU A 152 83.97 -43.88 14.87
CA GLU A 152 84.55 -45.21 15.02
C GLU A 152 85.33 -45.64 13.76
N ARG A 153 84.76 -45.37 12.56
CA ARG A 153 85.43 -45.63 11.28
C ARG A 153 86.72 -44.82 11.14
N LYS A 154 86.68 -43.51 11.39
CA LYS A 154 87.85 -42.63 11.30
C LYS A 154 88.96 -43.06 12.26
N ALA A 155 88.64 -43.44 13.49
CA ALA A 155 89.64 -43.89 14.46
C ALA A 155 90.43 -45.11 13.96
N LEU A 156 89.75 -46.10 13.36
CA LEU A 156 90.39 -47.26 12.73
C LEU A 156 91.18 -46.88 11.47
N GLU A 157 90.65 -45.99 10.63
CA GLU A 157 91.35 -45.49 9.44
C GLU A 157 92.66 -44.76 9.80
N ASP A 158 92.63 -43.91 10.83
CA ASP A 158 93.79 -43.18 11.36
C ASP A 158 94.85 -44.14 11.92
N GLU A 159 94.43 -45.18 12.65
CA GLU A 159 95.33 -46.21 13.18
C GLU A 159 95.97 -47.04 12.06
N MET A 160 95.18 -47.42 11.03
CA MET A 160 95.69 -48.06 9.82
C MET A 160 96.69 -47.17 9.07
N GLN A 161 96.42 -45.86 8.96
CA GLN A 161 97.31 -44.90 8.31
C GLN A 161 98.62 -44.73 9.09
N SER A 162 98.55 -44.66 10.41
CA SER A 162 99.73 -44.66 11.29
C SER A 162 100.58 -45.92 11.10
N LEU A 163 99.96 -47.10 11.11
CA LEU A 163 100.65 -48.38 10.86
C LEU A 163 101.29 -48.43 9.46
N ARG A 164 100.60 -47.96 8.41
CA ARG A 164 101.17 -47.83 7.06
C ARG A 164 102.40 -46.93 7.04
N GLY A 165 102.36 -45.78 7.72
CA GLY A 165 103.51 -44.89 7.86
C GLY A 165 104.69 -45.52 8.62
N GLN A 166 104.41 -46.31 9.66
CA GLN A 166 105.44 -47.07 10.39
C GLN A 166 106.08 -48.17 9.51
N ILE A 167 105.27 -48.90 8.73
CA ILE A 167 105.75 -49.90 7.78
C ILE A 167 106.64 -49.24 6.72
N ASP A 168 106.21 -48.14 6.11
CA ASP A 168 106.98 -47.41 5.10
C ASP A 168 108.32 -46.89 5.64
N SER A 169 108.32 -46.27 6.82
CA SER A 169 109.54 -45.74 7.45
C SER A 169 110.54 -46.84 7.83
N LYS A 170 110.06 -47.98 8.38
CA LYS A 170 110.89 -49.16 8.68
C LYS A 170 111.42 -49.83 7.41
N THR A 171 110.64 -49.84 6.35
CA THR A 171 111.03 -50.41 5.05
C THR A 171 112.08 -49.56 4.34
N ARG A 172 111.96 -48.22 4.39
CA ARG A 172 112.94 -47.28 3.80
C ARG A 172 114.27 -47.26 4.55
N SER A 173 114.27 -47.40 5.87
CA SER A 173 115.47 -47.37 6.73
C SER A 173 116.20 -48.73 6.90
N ALA A 174 115.67 -49.82 6.32
CA ALA A 174 116.24 -51.16 6.46
C ALA A 174 117.44 -51.45 5.53
N SER A 175 118.44 -52.19 6.03
CA SER A 175 119.61 -52.67 5.27
C SER A 175 119.27 -53.78 4.26
N LEU A 176 120.07 -53.96 3.20
CA LEU A 176 119.84 -54.93 2.11
C LEU A 176 119.58 -56.38 2.61
N ARG A 177 120.26 -56.80 3.69
CA ARG A 177 120.07 -58.13 4.30
C ARG A 177 118.74 -58.26 5.05
N ARG A 178 118.25 -57.19 5.69
CA ARG A 178 116.93 -57.17 6.37
C ARG A 178 115.78 -57.14 5.36
N LYS A 179 115.92 -56.41 4.25
CA LYS A 179 114.93 -56.41 3.15
C LYS A 179 114.72 -57.80 2.53
N LEU A 180 115.79 -58.60 2.41
CA LEU A 180 115.73 -60.00 1.95
C LEU A 180 115.00 -60.94 2.94
N VAL A 181 115.08 -60.70 4.25
CA VAL A 181 114.34 -61.45 5.28
C VAL A 181 112.84 -61.12 5.26
N HIS A 182 112.49 -59.87 5.00
CA HIS A 182 111.10 -59.43 4.89
C HIS A 182 110.37 -60.00 3.65
N LEU A 183 111.10 -60.49 2.63
CA LEU A 183 110.53 -61.24 1.51
C LEU A 183 109.93 -62.60 1.93
N TRP A 184 110.38 -63.18 3.06
CA TRP A 184 109.98 -64.51 3.54
C TRP A 184 109.28 -64.49 4.90
N ARG A 185 109.24 -63.34 5.61
CA ARG A 185 108.57 -63.20 6.92
C ARG A 185 108.01 -61.78 7.11
N LYS A 186 106.68 -61.70 7.30
CA LYS A 186 105.97 -60.44 7.55
C LYS A 186 106.42 -59.74 8.83
N MET A 187 106.43 -58.41 8.81
CA MET A 187 106.66 -57.60 10.01
C MET A 187 105.50 -57.73 11.00
N PRO A 188 105.75 -57.56 12.31
CA PRO A 188 104.68 -57.46 13.32
C PRO A 188 103.62 -56.41 12.94
N GLU A 189 104.05 -55.27 12.38
CA GLU A 189 103.19 -54.17 11.95
C GLU A 189 102.35 -54.53 10.70
N GLU A 190 102.87 -55.35 9.79
CA GLU A 190 102.13 -55.85 8.63
C GLU A 190 101.05 -56.86 9.02
N LEU A 191 101.34 -57.71 10.01
CA LEU A 191 100.37 -58.62 10.62
C LEU A 191 99.27 -57.85 11.36
N ALA A 192 99.66 -56.83 12.14
CA ALA A 192 98.74 -55.92 12.81
C ALA A 192 97.85 -55.17 11.81
N LEU A 193 98.41 -54.67 10.70
CA LEU A 193 97.65 -54.01 9.64
C LEU A 193 96.64 -54.95 8.97
N THR A 194 97.00 -56.20 8.70
CA THR A 194 96.02 -57.20 8.21
C THR A 194 94.91 -57.49 9.23
N GLY A 195 95.24 -57.54 10.52
CA GLY A 195 94.26 -57.68 11.60
C GLY A 195 93.28 -56.49 11.65
N LEU A 196 93.80 -55.27 11.63
CA LEU A 196 93.00 -54.04 11.57
C LEU A 196 92.16 -53.96 10.30
N THR A 197 92.67 -54.40 9.16
CA THR A 197 91.91 -54.41 7.89
C THR A 197 90.70 -55.34 7.99
N HIS A 198 90.87 -56.53 8.59
CA HIS A 198 89.75 -57.42 8.87
C HIS A 198 88.76 -56.82 9.86
N GLN A 199 89.23 -56.14 10.92
CA GLN A 199 88.37 -55.43 11.87
C GLN A 199 87.60 -54.30 11.20
N HIS A 200 88.23 -53.51 10.34
CA HIS A 200 87.58 -52.45 9.57
C HIS A 200 86.50 -53.00 8.63
N CYS A 201 86.77 -54.10 7.92
CA CYS A 201 85.76 -54.77 7.10
C CYS A 201 84.59 -55.32 7.92
N ALA A 202 84.86 -55.91 9.09
CA ALA A 202 83.82 -56.39 9.99
C ALA A 202 82.97 -55.25 10.55
N LEU A 203 83.61 -54.14 10.96
CA LEU A 203 82.92 -52.95 11.48
C LEU A 203 82.06 -52.28 10.40
N ALA A 204 82.56 -52.18 9.16
CA ALA A 204 81.78 -51.65 8.05
C ALA A 204 80.54 -52.51 7.76
N ALA A 205 80.66 -53.83 7.86
CA ALA A 205 79.52 -54.74 7.71
C ALA A 205 78.50 -54.59 8.85
N THR A 206 78.94 -54.42 10.10
CA THR A 206 78.04 -54.17 11.24
C THR A 206 77.33 -52.84 11.12
N HIS A 207 78.05 -51.76 10.80
CA HIS A 207 77.47 -50.43 10.60
C HIS A 207 76.46 -50.40 9.45
N ALA A 208 76.73 -51.12 8.35
CA ALA A 208 75.80 -51.26 7.23
C ALA A 208 74.53 -52.01 7.64
N ALA A 209 74.65 -53.07 8.44
CA ALA A 209 73.51 -53.81 8.96
C ALA A 209 72.67 -52.97 9.96
N GLU A 210 73.31 -52.22 10.85
CA GLU A 210 72.65 -51.31 11.79
C GLU A 210 71.88 -50.20 11.05
N HIS A 211 72.51 -49.55 10.07
CA HIS A 211 71.84 -48.55 9.22
C HIS A 211 70.66 -49.16 8.47
N ALA A 212 70.82 -50.33 7.86
CA ALA A 212 69.73 -50.99 7.13
C ALA A 212 68.55 -51.32 8.06
N ALA A 213 68.81 -51.77 9.29
CA ALA A 213 67.76 -52.00 10.28
C ALA A 213 67.07 -50.70 10.71
N ARG A 214 67.82 -49.63 10.99
CA ARG A 214 67.25 -48.32 11.36
C ARG A 214 66.41 -47.72 10.23
N GLN A 215 66.89 -47.85 8.99
CA GLN A 215 66.19 -47.38 7.80
C GLN A 215 64.87 -48.15 7.59
N ALA A 216 64.88 -49.47 7.80
CA ALA A 216 63.66 -50.28 7.74
C ALA A 216 62.63 -49.86 8.82
N ASP A 217 63.08 -49.55 10.05
CA ASP A 217 62.19 -49.03 11.09
C ASP A 217 61.60 -47.66 10.71
N ILE A 218 62.41 -46.76 10.12
CA ILE A 218 61.96 -45.44 9.65
C ILE A 218 60.90 -45.60 8.55
N GLU A 219 61.17 -46.44 7.56
CA GLU A 219 60.25 -46.74 6.46
C GLU A 219 58.93 -47.34 6.98
N ALA A 220 58.99 -48.28 7.92
CA ALA A 220 57.80 -48.85 8.53
C ALA A 220 56.92 -47.80 9.22
N VAL A 221 57.51 -46.85 9.96
CA VAL A 221 56.76 -45.75 10.58
C VAL A 221 56.22 -44.77 9.54
N GLN A 222 56.97 -44.50 8.46
CA GLN A 222 56.51 -43.67 7.36
C GLN A 222 55.30 -44.28 6.64
N ASP A 223 55.29 -45.59 6.42
CA ASP A 223 54.15 -46.31 5.82
C ASP A 223 52.90 -46.22 6.71
N VAL A 224 53.04 -46.43 8.02
CA VAL A 224 51.92 -46.25 8.98
C VAL A 224 51.40 -44.81 8.99
N LEU A 225 52.29 -43.82 8.92
CA LEU A 225 51.91 -42.41 8.82
C LEU A 225 51.17 -42.10 7.52
N LYS A 226 51.59 -42.70 6.41
CA LYS A 226 50.92 -42.55 5.12
C LYS A 226 49.51 -43.12 5.18
N GLU A 227 49.33 -44.33 5.71
CA GLU A 227 48.01 -44.94 5.90
C GLU A 227 47.12 -44.08 6.82
N GLY A 228 47.68 -43.56 7.92
CA GLY A 228 46.97 -42.65 8.82
C GLY A 228 46.51 -41.36 8.15
N ARG A 229 47.36 -40.75 7.30
CA ARG A 229 47.04 -39.54 6.53
C ARG A 229 46.02 -39.78 5.42
N ASP A 230 46.11 -40.91 4.73
CA ASP A 230 45.13 -41.31 3.72
C ASP A 230 43.74 -41.49 4.38
N ARG A 231 43.69 -42.13 5.55
CA ARG A 231 42.47 -42.25 6.35
C ARG A 231 41.95 -40.91 6.86
N GLN A 232 42.83 -40.00 7.26
CA GLN A 232 42.44 -38.63 7.62
C GLN A 232 41.79 -37.91 6.45
N ALA A 233 42.36 -38.01 5.24
CA ALA A 233 41.81 -37.39 4.03
C ALA A 233 40.43 -37.97 3.68
N GLU A 234 40.25 -39.29 3.80
CA GLU A 234 38.95 -39.93 3.60
C GLU A 234 37.90 -39.42 4.61
N VAL A 235 38.24 -39.36 5.90
CA VAL A 235 37.34 -38.87 6.94
C VAL A 235 36.96 -37.40 6.71
N LEU A 236 37.91 -36.56 6.27
CA LEU A 236 37.63 -35.16 5.93
C LEU A 236 36.64 -35.02 4.77
N LEU A 237 36.74 -35.86 3.75
CA LEU A 237 35.77 -35.89 2.65
C LEU A 237 34.37 -36.24 3.15
N ARG A 238 34.25 -37.22 4.04
CA ARG A 238 32.95 -37.61 4.64
C ARG A 238 32.41 -36.59 5.64
N ILE A 239 33.29 -35.87 6.33
CA ILE A 239 32.91 -34.75 7.19
C ILE A 239 32.25 -33.62 6.38
N ALA A 240 32.70 -33.36 5.16
CA ALA A 240 32.09 -32.35 4.28
C ALA A 240 30.61 -32.66 3.99
N ASP A 241 30.21 -33.94 3.94
CA ASP A 241 28.82 -34.36 3.76
C ASP A 241 27.93 -34.03 4.98
N LEU A 242 28.52 -33.82 6.16
CA LEU A 242 27.81 -33.45 7.39
C LEU A 242 27.53 -31.94 7.50
N GLU A 243 28.38 -31.10 6.92
CA GLU A 243 28.34 -29.63 7.08
C GLU A 243 26.98 -28.98 6.76
N PRO A 244 26.24 -29.40 5.70
CA PRO A 244 24.92 -28.82 5.39
C PRO A 244 23.85 -29.09 6.46
N PHE A 245 24.06 -30.12 7.29
CA PHE A 245 23.11 -30.56 8.31
C PHE A 245 23.55 -30.19 9.73
N ALA A 246 24.75 -29.64 9.89
CA ALA A 246 25.33 -29.28 11.16
C ALA A 246 24.63 -28.08 11.82
N ASP A 247 24.70 -28.02 13.15
CA ASP A 247 24.30 -26.85 13.93
C ASP A 247 25.22 -25.67 13.63
N GLY A 248 24.61 -24.50 13.43
CA GLY A 248 25.35 -23.29 13.09
C GLY A 248 25.59 -23.11 11.60
N HIS A 249 24.98 -23.92 10.73
CA HIS A 249 25.08 -23.75 9.27
C HIS A 249 24.65 -22.33 8.80
N ILE A 250 23.67 -21.72 9.48
CA ILE A 250 23.23 -20.35 9.22
C ILE A 250 24.01 -19.28 10.02
N VAL A 251 24.96 -19.69 10.88
CA VAL A 251 25.72 -18.82 11.80
C VAL A 251 27.11 -18.56 11.24
N GLY A 252 27.52 -17.29 11.16
CA GLY A 252 28.92 -16.94 10.90
C GLY A 252 29.41 -17.15 9.46
N THR A 253 28.53 -17.36 8.48
CA THR A 253 28.92 -17.53 7.07
C THR A 253 29.61 -16.29 6.47
N GLY A 254 29.58 -15.13 7.14
CA GLY A 254 30.23 -13.90 6.67
C GLY A 254 29.73 -13.42 5.30
N ARG A 255 28.75 -14.12 4.71
CA ARG A 255 28.02 -13.62 3.56
C ARG A 255 27.35 -12.36 4.07
N SER A 256 27.74 -11.21 3.54
CA SER A 256 26.76 -10.16 3.31
C SER A 256 25.55 -10.88 2.69
N ASP A 257 24.47 -11.03 3.46
CA ASP A 257 23.30 -11.83 3.11
C ASP A 257 22.77 -11.39 1.73
N PHE A 258 23.30 -12.00 0.66
CA PHE A 258 22.80 -11.90 -0.71
C PHE A 258 21.62 -12.87 -0.92
N THR A 259 21.06 -13.44 0.15
CA THR A 259 19.68 -13.91 0.13
C THR A 259 18.79 -12.68 0.05
N ARG A 260 18.44 -12.33 -1.19
CA ARG A 260 17.38 -11.37 -1.52
C ARG A 260 16.02 -11.78 -0.94
N ASP A 261 15.89 -13.03 -0.51
CA ASP A 261 14.66 -13.64 -0.05
C ASP A 261 14.61 -13.83 1.47
N THR A 262 13.51 -13.39 2.08
CA THR A 262 13.17 -13.66 3.49
C THR A 262 12.98 -15.15 3.74
N GLN A 263 13.73 -15.72 4.71
CA GLN A 263 13.52 -17.11 5.15
C GLN A 263 12.52 -17.16 6.30
N ALA A 264 11.66 -18.18 6.28
CA ALA A 264 10.60 -18.35 7.26
C ALA A 264 10.71 -19.71 7.96
N TYR A 265 10.69 -19.69 9.30
CA TYR A 265 10.81 -20.88 10.14
C TYR A 265 9.52 -21.06 10.96
N THR A 266 8.88 -22.24 10.85
CA THR A 266 7.59 -22.50 11.50
C THR A 266 7.76 -23.23 12.83
N PHE A 267 7.06 -22.76 13.85
CA PHE A 267 7.12 -23.28 15.21
C PHE A 267 5.74 -23.63 15.76
N GLU A 268 5.72 -24.52 16.75
CA GLU A 268 4.56 -24.83 17.56
C GLU A 268 4.96 -24.83 19.03
N ALA A 269 4.30 -24.01 19.85
CA ALA A 269 4.51 -23.98 21.29
C ALA A 269 3.19 -23.68 21.99
N ASN A 270 2.90 -24.37 23.09
CA ASN A 270 1.66 -24.18 23.87
C ASN A 270 0.36 -24.23 23.04
N GLY A 271 0.32 -25.06 21.99
CA GLY A 271 -0.82 -25.19 21.08
C GLY A 271 -1.02 -24.00 20.12
N GLN A 272 -0.07 -23.07 20.07
CA GLN A 272 -0.05 -21.93 19.14
C GLN A 272 0.98 -22.18 18.03
N HIS A 273 0.61 -21.85 16.79
CA HIS A 273 1.52 -21.87 15.65
C HIS A 273 1.99 -20.45 15.32
N PHE A 274 3.30 -20.29 15.21
CA PHE A 274 3.93 -19.02 14.87
C PHE A 274 5.10 -19.22 13.90
N GLU A 275 5.53 -18.14 13.27
CA GLU A 275 6.56 -18.15 12.25
C GLU A 275 7.61 -17.08 12.57
N LEU A 276 8.88 -17.44 12.51
CA LEU A 276 9.98 -16.49 12.61
C LEU A 276 10.50 -16.17 11.22
N LEU A 277 10.52 -14.89 10.87
CA LEU A 277 11.10 -14.41 9.61
C LEU A 277 12.52 -13.91 9.85
N ASP A 278 13.48 -14.48 9.14
CA ASP A 278 14.86 -14.03 9.11
C ASP A 278 15.04 -13.00 7.99
N LEU A 279 15.20 -11.73 8.37
CA LEU A 279 15.36 -10.62 7.43
C LEU A 279 16.84 -10.26 7.23
N PRO A 280 17.29 -9.98 5.99
CA PRO A 280 18.68 -9.59 5.73
C PRO A 280 19.10 -8.34 6.51
N GLY A 281 20.39 -8.25 6.83
CA GLY A 281 20.97 -7.10 7.53
C GLY A 281 20.89 -5.80 6.73
N ILE A 282 20.83 -4.67 7.42
CA ILE A 282 20.47 -3.36 6.83
C ILE A 282 21.66 -2.43 6.55
N GLU A 283 22.89 -2.94 6.59
CA GLU A 283 24.07 -2.13 6.36
C GLU A 283 24.72 -2.51 5.01
N GLY A 284 24.63 -1.62 4.02
CA GLY A 284 25.58 -1.57 2.90
C GLY A 284 25.02 -1.51 1.47
N LYS A 285 23.83 -2.07 1.15
CA LYS A 285 23.22 -2.02 -0.20
C LYS A 285 21.69 -2.22 -0.18
N GLU A 286 20.95 -1.14 0.00
CA GLU A 286 19.52 -1.17 0.34
C GLU A 286 18.58 -1.25 -0.89
N ALA A 287 18.96 -0.67 -2.03
CA ALA A 287 18.09 -0.55 -3.20
C ALA A 287 17.57 -1.90 -3.76
N ASP A 288 18.31 -2.99 -3.57
CA ASP A 288 17.97 -4.31 -4.13
C ASP A 288 17.08 -5.17 -3.21
N VAL A 289 16.87 -4.77 -1.95
CA VAL A 289 16.29 -5.65 -0.90
C VAL A 289 15.18 -4.96 -0.09
N ILE A 290 14.98 -3.65 -0.27
CA ILE A 290 13.96 -2.84 0.43
C ILE A 290 12.56 -3.43 0.28
N ASP A 291 12.14 -3.85 -0.91
CA ASP A 291 10.76 -4.35 -1.13
C ASP A 291 10.49 -5.66 -0.38
N SER A 292 11.46 -6.59 -0.34
CA SER A 292 11.33 -7.84 0.42
C SER A 292 11.31 -7.58 1.93
N ILE A 293 12.13 -6.64 2.41
CA ILE A 293 12.15 -6.23 3.82
C ILE A 293 10.83 -5.54 4.19
N LEU A 294 10.36 -4.58 3.38
CA LEU A 294 9.11 -3.86 3.57
C LEU A 294 7.91 -4.80 3.61
N GLY A 295 7.81 -5.73 2.66
CA GLY A 295 6.73 -6.71 2.62
C GLY A 295 6.70 -7.58 3.88
N ALA A 296 7.86 -8.11 4.28
CA ALA A 296 7.97 -8.98 5.43
C ALA A 296 7.72 -8.24 6.75
N VAL A 297 8.30 -7.05 6.95
CA VAL A 297 8.10 -6.24 8.16
C VAL A 297 6.66 -5.73 8.27
N ARG A 298 6.03 -5.29 7.17
CA ARG A 298 4.60 -4.88 7.16
C ARG A 298 3.65 -6.02 7.51
N SER A 299 4.02 -7.25 7.11
CA SER A 299 3.25 -8.46 7.40
C SER A 299 3.44 -9.00 8.83
N ALA A 300 4.56 -8.65 9.47
CA ALA A 300 4.89 -9.14 10.81
C ALA A 300 3.99 -8.51 11.89
N HIS A 301 3.58 -9.32 12.86
CA HIS A 301 2.80 -8.90 14.02
C HIS A 301 3.70 -8.35 15.13
N ALA A 302 4.92 -8.86 15.23
CA ALA A 302 5.96 -8.35 16.10
C ALA A 302 7.32 -8.33 15.37
N VAL A 303 8.18 -7.39 15.75
CA VAL A 303 9.54 -7.24 15.21
C VAL A 303 10.53 -7.18 16.36
N PHE A 304 11.58 -7.99 16.26
CA PHE A 304 12.78 -7.88 17.10
C PHE A 304 13.87 -7.15 16.34
N TYR A 305 14.29 -5.99 16.86
CA TYR A 305 15.50 -5.29 16.44
C TYR A 305 16.70 -5.80 17.25
N ILE A 306 17.66 -6.44 16.60
CA ILE A 306 18.84 -7.04 17.24
C ILE A 306 20.04 -6.11 17.08
N THR A 307 20.69 -5.79 18.20
CA THR A 307 21.95 -5.04 18.22
C THR A 307 22.98 -5.72 19.12
N GLY A 308 24.26 -5.60 18.74
CA GLY A 308 25.40 -6.01 19.55
C GLY A 308 25.92 -4.90 20.47
N LYS A 309 25.34 -3.68 20.42
CA LYS A 309 25.80 -2.51 21.17
C LYS A 309 24.78 -2.15 22.25
N ALA A 310 25.26 -1.90 23.46
CA ALA A 310 24.43 -1.37 24.54
C ALA A 310 24.33 0.16 24.42
N ALA A 311 23.86 0.64 23.26
CA ALA A 311 23.75 2.07 22.96
C ALA A 311 22.64 2.30 21.92
N PRO A 312 22.01 3.48 21.90
CA PRO A 312 21.06 3.83 20.86
C PRO A 312 21.65 3.63 19.45
N PRO A 313 20.84 3.18 18.46
CA PRO A 313 21.25 3.18 17.07
C PRO A 313 21.60 4.60 16.59
N GLN A 314 22.49 4.73 15.62
CA GLN A 314 22.83 6.03 15.04
C GLN A 314 21.59 6.69 14.41
N THR A 315 21.35 7.93 14.80
CA THR A 315 20.37 8.84 14.20
C THR A 315 21.11 9.85 13.33
N ARG A 316 20.90 9.78 12.01
CA ARG A 316 21.39 10.71 10.96
C ARG A 316 22.93 10.87 10.85
N ASP A 317 23.48 10.53 9.69
CA ASP A 317 24.81 10.98 9.24
C ASP A 317 24.68 11.97 8.07
N GLU A 318 25.77 12.70 7.75
CA GLU A 318 25.82 13.78 6.76
C GLU A 318 25.37 13.39 5.34
N ASP A 319 25.26 12.08 5.03
CA ASP A 319 24.93 11.53 3.70
C ASP A 319 23.67 10.61 3.66
N GLY A 320 22.82 10.51 4.71
CA GLY A 320 21.59 9.70 4.62
C GLY A 320 20.75 9.46 5.88
N GLU A 321 19.64 8.71 5.72
CA GLU A 321 18.77 8.26 6.81
C GLU A 321 19.52 7.28 7.75
N GLY A 322 19.42 7.50 9.07
CA GLY A 322 20.03 6.62 10.08
C GLY A 322 19.27 5.30 10.25
N THR A 323 19.86 4.38 11.01
CA THR A 323 19.30 3.03 11.28
C THR A 323 17.88 3.12 11.85
N LEU A 324 17.60 4.15 12.64
CA LEU A 324 16.36 4.30 13.37
C LEU A 324 15.23 4.88 12.49
N GLU A 325 15.57 5.77 11.57
CA GLU A 325 14.68 6.26 10.51
C GLU A 325 14.30 5.13 9.55
N LYS A 326 15.27 4.29 9.16
CA LYS A 326 15.03 3.09 8.35
C LYS A 326 14.10 2.10 9.05
N VAL A 327 14.36 1.82 10.33
CA VAL A 327 13.45 1.02 11.17
C VAL A 327 12.04 1.62 11.13
N ARG A 328 11.89 2.92 11.37
CA ARG A 328 10.57 3.59 11.36
C ARG A 328 9.89 3.56 9.98
N ALA A 329 10.61 3.75 8.89
CA ALA A 329 10.08 3.76 7.53
C ALA A 329 9.57 2.38 7.09
N HIS A 330 10.23 1.31 7.55
CA HIS A 330 9.89 -0.06 7.18
C HIS A 330 8.79 -0.70 8.06
N LEU A 331 8.51 -0.13 9.23
CA LEU A 331 7.56 -0.68 10.20
C LEU A 331 6.11 -0.23 9.93
N GLY A 332 5.19 -1.20 9.90
CA GLY A 332 3.76 -0.92 9.79
C GLY A 332 3.16 -0.24 11.04
N ASP A 333 2.05 0.48 10.86
CA ASP A 333 1.39 1.30 11.89
C ASP A 333 0.94 0.53 13.16
N HIS A 334 0.94 -0.81 13.16
CA HIS A 334 0.41 -1.65 14.24
C HIS A 334 1.32 -2.82 14.65
N THR A 335 2.61 -2.77 14.31
CA THR A 335 3.56 -3.84 14.64
C THR A 335 4.21 -3.57 16.01
N GLU A 336 4.24 -4.57 16.89
CA GLU A 336 4.93 -4.47 18.19
C GLU A 336 6.43 -4.56 18.00
N ILE A 337 7.20 -3.66 18.62
CA ILE A 337 8.65 -3.60 18.41
C ILE A 337 9.38 -3.83 19.73
N TRP A 338 10.36 -4.72 19.69
CA TRP A 338 11.22 -5.08 20.80
C TRP A 338 12.67 -4.91 20.38
N SER A 339 13.52 -4.44 21.29
CA SER A 339 14.97 -4.51 21.09
C SER A 339 15.52 -5.76 21.73
N ILE A 340 16.46 -6.43 21.08
CA ILE A 340 17.30 -7.49 21.66
C ILE A 340 18.74 -6.99 21.65
N TYR A 341 19.28 -6.77 22.84
CA TYR A 341 20.72 -6.59 23.02
C TYR A 341 21.38 -7.95 23.15
N ASN A 342 22.14 -8.34 22.12
CA ASN A 342 22.88 -9.59 22.11
C ASN A 342 24.33 -9.34 22.58
N LYS A 343 24.57 -9.56 23.87
CA LYS A 343 25.89 -9.43 24.48
C LYS A 343 26.83 -10.51 23.94
N ARG A 344 27.99 -10.10 23.43
CA ARG A 344 29.01 -11.02 22.93
C ARG A 344 29.77 -11.69 24.08
N ILE A 345 29.55 -12.99 24.26
CA ILE A 345 30.29 -13.83 25.21
C ILE A 345 30.87 -15.01 24.45
N THR A 346 32.20 -15.05 24.35
CA THR A 346 32.94 -16.12 23.64
C THR A 346 33.66 -17.07 24.60
N ASN A 347 33.86 -16.66 25.87
CA ASN A 347 34.61 -17.41 26.88
C ASN A 347 33.70 -17.79 28.07
N PRO A 348 33.74 -19.04 28.55
CA PRO A 348 33.00 -19.48 29.74
C PRO A 348 33.19 -18.60 30.98
N ILE A 349 34.39 -18.04 31.19
CA ILE A 349 34.70 -17.20 32.38
C ILE A 349 33.76 -15.99 32.45
N SER A 350 33.41 -15.40 31.31
CA SER A 350 32.55 -14.22 31.29
C SER A 350 31.10 -14.52 31.69
N LEU A 351 30.67 -15.78 31.59
CA LEU A 351 29.35 -16.27 32.02
C LEU A 351 29.33 -16.70 33.50
N GLU A 352 30.49 -16.78 34.17
CA GLU A 352 30.56 -17.12 35.60
C GLU A 352 30.00 -16.01 36.49
N LYS A 353 30.05 -14.76 36.01
CA LYS A 353 29.50 -13.58 36.70
C LYS A 353 28.04 -13.80 37.11
N ALA A 354 27.66 -13.24 38.26
CA ALA A 354 26.31 -13.38 38.80
C ALA A 354 25.25 -12.73 37.90
N GLU A 355 25.59 -11.62 37.25
CA GLU A 355 24.71 -10.88 36.35
C GLU A 355 25.27 -10.85 34.93
N LEU A 356 24.36 -10.92 33.94
CA LEU A 356 24.72 -10.86 32.53
C LEU A 356 25.24 -9.47 32.13
N LEU A 357 24.67 -8.41 32.70
CA LEU A 357 24.96 -7.02 32.36
C LEU A 357 25.84 -6.35 33.43
N ASN A 358 26.73 -5.46 32.99
CA ASN A 358 27.42 -4.52 33.88
C ASN A 358 26.67 -3.18 33.95
N ASP A 359 27.09 -2.28 34.85
CA ASP A 359 26.40 -1.01 35.09
C ASP A 359 26.41 -0.09 33.85
N SER A 360 27.54 0.00 33.15
CA SER A 360 27.63 0.80 31.91
C SER A 360 26.72 0.28 30.81
N GLU A 361 26.58 -1.04 30.66
CA GLU A 361 25.65 -1.66 29.72
C GLU A 361 24.20 -1.39 30.14
N ARG A 362 23.87 -1.45 31.44
CA ARG A 362 22.54 -1.10 31.95
C ARG A 362 22.18 0.34 31.60
N ASP A 363 23.08 1.29 31.88
CA ASP A 363 22.87 2.71 31.57
C ASP A 363 22.69 2.95 30.06
N GLY A 364 23.52 2.29 29.25
CA GLY A 364 23.41 2.34 27.80
C GLY A 364 22.11 1.76 27.25
N LEU A 365 21.59 0.68 27.85
CA LEU A 365 20.29 0.11 27.49
C LEU A 365 19.12 0.98 27.94
N VAL A 366 19.22 1.69 29.07
CA VAL A 366 18.22 2.70 29.47
C VAL A 366 18.16 3.82 28.43
N ALA A 367 19.31 4.31 27.96
CA ALA A 367 19.38 5.31 26.90
C ALA A 367 18.78 4.77 25.59
N LEU A 368 19.14 3.55 25.18
CA LEU A 368 18.55 2.89 24.00
C LEU A 368 17.02 2.82 24.11
N ASP A 369 16.50 2.40 25.26
CA ASP A 369 15.06 2.26 25.50
C ASP A 369 14.33 3.61 25.40
N ALA A 370 14.94 4.68 25.91
CA ALA A 370 14.39 6.03 25.81
C ALA A 370 14.33 6.51 24.35
N THR A 371 15.44 6.40 23.61
CA THR A 371 15.51 6.81 22.19
C THR A 371 14.54 6.02 21.31
N MET A 372 14.46 4.70 21.48
CA MET A 372 13.52 3.87 20.73
C MET A 372 12.07 4.26 21.02
N ARG A 373 11.74 4.54 22.29
CA ARG A 373 10.39 4.96 22.70
C ARG A 373 10.01 6.33 22.17
N GLU A 374 10.95 7.27 22.11
CA GLU A 374 10.76 8.61 21.54
C GLU A 374 10.33 8.54 20.06
N HIS A 375 11.00 7.71 19.27
CA HIS A 375 10.77 7.66 17.82
C HIS A 375 9.66 6.69 17.40
N LEU A 376 9.46 5.59 18.14
CA LEU A 376 8.50 4.53 17.79
C LEU A 376 7.20 4.63 18.59
N GLY A 377 7.19 5.40 19.69
CA GLY A 377 6.01 5.69 20.50
C GLY A 377 5.50 4.46 21.27
N SER A 378 4.18 4.34 21.39
CA SER A 378 3.50 3.26 22.14
C SER A 378 3.70 1.85 21.55
N ARG A 379 4.25 1.75 20.34
CA ARG A 379 4.56 0.50 19.65
C ARG A 379 5.80 -0.19 20.20
N TYR A 380 6.72 0.56 20.80
CA TYR A 380 7.92 0.03 21.40
C TYR A 380 7.62 -0.57 22.78
N ARG A 381 8.03 -1.82 22.98
CA ARG A 381 7.70 -2.61 24.17
C ARG A 381 8.88 -2.80 25.14
N GLY A 382 10.08 -2.39 24.75
CA GLY A 382 11.28 -2.40 25.59
C GLY A 382 12.39 -3.30 25.05
N CYS A 383 13.49 -3.35 25.80
CA CYS A 383 14.68 -4.11 25.46
C CYS A 383 14.78 -5.43 26.25
N ILE A 384 15.30 -6.46 25.59
CA ILE A 384 15.64 -7.77 26.15
C ILE A 384 17.15 -7.95 26.01
N ALA A 385 17.84 -8.20 27.11
CA ALA A 385 19.26 -8.53 27.08
C ALA A 385 19.46 -10.05 27.12
N LEU A 386 20.26 -10.58 26.20
CA LEU A 386 20.66 -11.98 26.17
C LEU A 386 22.05 -12.15 25.58
N SER A 387 22.60 -13.37 25.63
CA SER A 387 23.80 -13.76 24.90
C SER A 387 23.55 -15.04 24.12
N SER A 388 23.50 -14.93 22.79
CA SER A 388 23.11 -16.04 21.93
C SER A 388 24.21 -17.11 21.81
N GLN A 389 25.49 -16.73 21.87
CA GLN A 389 26.59 -17.67 21.63
C GLN A 389 26.70 -18.77 22.71
N PRO A 390 26.67 -18.48 24.03
CA PRO A 390 26.67 -19.53 25.04
C PRO A 390 25.42 -20.41 24.98
N ALA A 391 24.26 -19.82 24.69
CA ALA A 391 23.01 -20.54 24.54
C ALA A 391 23.05 -21.50 23.34
N PHE A 392 23.55 -21.03 22.19
CA PHE A 392 23.75 -21.82 20.99
C PHE A 392 24.66 -23.02 21.27
N LEU A 393 25.83 -22.79 21.89
CA LEU A 393 26.77 -23.87 22.21
C LEU A 393 26.15 -24.90 23.16
N ALA A 394 25.38 -24.46 24.15
CA ALA A 394 24.69 -25.34 25.09
C ALA A 394 23.59 -26.18 24.40
N ALA A 395 22.82 -25.56 23.50
CA ALA A 395 21.70 -26.19 22.81
C ALA A 395 22.15 -27.11 21.66
N SER A 396 23.29 -26.84 21.03
CA SER A 396 23.75 -27.60 19.85
C SER A 396 24.04 -29.07 20.20
N GLU A 397 23.73 -29.97 19.27
CA GLU A 397 23.95 -31.42 19.37
C GLU A 397 24.68 -31.96 18.13
N CYS A 398 24.33 -31.47 16.94
CA CYS A 398 24.84 -31.92 15.65
C CYS A 398 26.03 -31.06 15.19
N LEU A 399 27.16 -31.15 15.90
CA LEU A 399 28.37 -30.41 15.55
C LEU A 399 29.39 -31.31 14.84
N VAL A 400 30.06 -30.75 13.84
CA VAL A 400 31.06 -31.46 13.04
C VAL A 400 32.24 -31.91 13.91
N PRO A 401 32.69 -33.18 13.84
CA PRO A 401 33.90 -33.65 14.53
C PRO A 401 35.14 -32.82 14.19
N GLY A 402 35.99 -32.54 15.17
CA GLY A 402 37.20 -31.73 15.00
C GLY A 402 36.98 -30.23 14.86
N SER A 403 35.72 -29.77 14.82
CA SER A 403 35.39 -28.34 14.67
C SER A 403 35.67 -27.52 15.94
N ASP A 404 35.92 -26.22 15.76
CA ASP A 404 36.05 -25.28 16.87
C ASP A 404 34.76 -25.16 17.69
N LEU A 405 33.59 -25.27 17.04
CA LEU A 405 32.30 -25.22 17.73
C LEU A 405 32.16 -26.37 18.73
N LEU A 406 32.52 -27.60 18.34
CA LEU A 406 32.46 -28.76 19.22
C LEU A 406 33.43 -28.62 20.39
N ARG A 407 34.67 -28.17 20.14
CA ARG A 407 35.65 -27.86 21.20
C ARG A 407 35.16 -26.79 22.16
N ASN A 408 34.58 -25.72 21.64
CA ASN A 408 34.07 -24.62 22.45
C ASN A 408 32.86 -25.06 23.27
N ARG A 409 31.94 -25.84 22.69
CA ARG A 409 30.84 -26.47 23.42
C ARG A 409 31.34 -27.32 24.59
N ALA A 410 32.34 -28.18 24.36
CA ALA A 410 32.93 -28.99 25.42
C ALA A 410 33.51 -28.13 26.56
N LYS A 411 34.21 -27.03 26.24
CA LYS A 411 34.72 -26.08 27.24
C LYS A 411 33.61 -25.41 28.06
N PHE A 412 32.49 -25.06 27.43
CA PHE A 412 31.34 -24.47 28.12
C PHE A 412 30.64 -25.49 29.02
N LEU A 413 30.37 -26.69 28.50
CA LEU A 413 29.67 -27.74 29.24
C LEU A 413 30.50 -28.38 30.36
N ALA A 414 31.83 -28.21 30.33
CA ALA A 414 32.69 -28.56 31.45
C ALA A 414 32.46 -27.69 32.71
N ARG A 415 31.81 -26.51 32.55
CA ARG A 415 31.59 -25.55 33.65
C ARG A 415 30.13 -25.30 33.98
N PHE A 416 29.24 -25.49 33.01
CA PHE A 416 27.82 -25.22 33.15
C PHE A 416 27.03 -26.39 32.58
N SER A 417 25.96 -26.79 33.26
CA SER A 417 24.93 -27.61 32.63
C SER A 417 24.24 -26.82 31.49
N VAL A 418 23.56 -27.54 30.61
CA VAL A 418 22.79 -26.93 29.50
C VAL A 418 21.80 -25.90 30.04
N GLU A 419 21.02 -26.26 31.07
CA GLU A 419 20.03 -25.34 31.68
C GLU A 419 20.69 -24.12 32.34
N GLU A 420 21.83 -24.28 33.02
CA GLU A 420 22.54 -23.14 33.61
C GLU A 420 23.08 -22.19 32.55
N ALA A 421 23.64 -22.72 31.45
CA ALA A 421 24.13 -21.90 30.35
C ALA A 421 22.98 -21.12 29.68
N LEU A 422 21.82 -21.75 29.49
CA LEU A 422 20.60 -21.10 28.98
C LEU A 422 20.05 -20.03 29.94
N ALA A 423 20.06 -20.30 31.25
CA ALA A 423 19.60 -19.36 32.26
C ALA A 423 20.53 -18.14 32.39
N LYS A 424 21.83 -18.36 32.54
CA LYS A 424 22.83 -17.29 32.71
C LYS A 424 23.02 -16.42 31.48
N SER A 425 22.78 -16.98 30.29
CA SER A 425 22.78 -16.21 29.03
C SER A 425 21.51 -15.38 28.83
N GLY A 426 20.52 -15.48 29.72
CA GLY A 426 19.20 -14.84 29.55
C GLY A 426 18.30 -15.51 28.50
N PHE A 427 18.80 -16.54 27.81
CA PHE A 427 18.08 -17.17 26.71
C PHE A 427 16.87 -17.98 27.17
N ARG A 428 16.96 -18.63 28.35
CA ARG A 428 15.82 -19.36 28.95
C ARG A 428 14.64 -18.44 29.20
N GLN A 429 14.89 -17.29 29.82
CA GLN A 429 13.88 -16.27 30.09
C GLN A 429 13.28 -15.71 28.80
N PHE A 430 14.12 -15.53 27.76
CA PHE A 430 13.65 -15.12 26.44
C PHE A 430 12.75 -16.16 25.78
N VAL A 431 13.13 -17.45 25.79
CA VAL A 431 12.31 -18.54 25.27
C VAL A 431 10.98 -18.61 26.02
N ASP A 432 11.00 -18.58 27.36
CA ASP A 432 9.79 -18.63 28.17
C ASP A 432 8.88 -17.42 27.90
N ARG A 433 9.45 -16.23 27.69
CA ARG A 433 8.69 -15.04 27.31
C ARG A 433 8.09 -15.17 25.91
N LEU A 434 8.89 -15.67 24.95
CA LEU A 434 8.50 -15.88 23.56
C LEU A 434 7.33 -16.86 23.48
N THR A 435 7.44 -18.02 24.13
CA THR A 435 6.43 -19.10 24.05
C THR A 435 5.22 -18.88 24.94
N ASN A 436 5.31 -17.99 25.93
CA ASN A 436 4.18 -17.62 26.79
C ASN A 436 3.64 -16.24 26.41
N SER A 437 4.09 -15.16 27.06
CA SER A 437 3.44 -13.85 26.98
C SER A 437 3.42 -13.23 25.57
N MET A 438 4.44 -13.50 24.75
CA MET A 438 4.54 -12.91 23.41
C MET A 438 3.72 -13.63 22.35
N ILE A 439 3.39 -14.91 22.55
CA ILE A 439 2.50 -15.68 21.66
C ILE A 439 1.17 -16.11 22.33
N ALA A 440 0.92 -15.71 23.57
CA ALA A 440 -0.39 -15.83 24.22
C ALA A 440 -1.41 -14.95 23.47
N ASP A 441 -2.63 -15.43 23.28
CA ASP A 441 -3.70 -14.71 22.58
C ASP A 441 -3.33 -14.24 21.15
N CYS A 442 -2.43 -14.95 20.47
CA CYS A 442 -2.05 -14.67 19.07
C CYS A 442 -3.26 -14.48 18.17
N GLU A 443 -4.27 -15.35 18.26
CA GLU A 443 -5.44 -15.25 17.38
C GLU A 443 -6.25 -13.96 17.62
N THR A 444 -6.37 -13.52 18.88
CA THR A 444 -7.05 -12.27 19.25
C THR A 444 -6.23 -11.05 18.84
N ARG A 445 -4.91 -11.06 19.06
CA ARG A 445 -4.00 -9.97 18.70
C ARG A 445 -3.80 -9.85 17.17
N MET A 446 -3.74 -10.97 16.45
CA MET A 446 -3.71 -11.03 14.98
C MET A 446 -5.00 -10.47 14.37
N ARG A 447 -6.16 -10.90 14.89
CA ARG A 447 -7.45 -10.35 14.46
C ARG A 447 -7.50 -8.86 14.77
N ALA A 448 -7.21 -8.43 16.00
CA ALA A 448 -7.24 -7.04 16.39
C ALA A 448 -6.27 -6.17 15.56
N ALA A 449 -5.03 -6.59 15.32
CA ALA A 449 -4.06 -5.82 14.54
C ALA A 449 -4.47 -5.66 13.07
N ASN A 450 -4.90 -6.75 12.42
CA ASN A 450 -5.30 -6.70 11.00
C ASN A 450 -6.66 -6.00 10.81
N VAL A 451 -7.57 -6.16 11.76
CA VAL A 451 -8.84 -5.42 11.81
C VAL A 451 -8.60 -3.94 12.06
N ASN A 452 -7.72 -3.58 12.99
CA ASN A 452 -7.44 -2.18 13.34
C ASN A 452 -6.77 -1.43 12.18
N LYS A 453 -5.91 -2.10 11.39
CA LYS A 453 -5.32 -1.55 10.16
C LYS A 453 -6.40 -1.09 9.17
N VAL A 454 -7.39 -1.94 8.89
CA VAL A 454 -8.50 -1.58 7.98
C VAL A 454 -9.46 -0.60 8.63
N HIS A 455 -9.75 -0.77 9.92
CA HIS A 455 -10.62 0.11 10.68
C HIS A 455 -10.11 1.56 10.65
N PHE A 456 -8.81 1.78 10.82
CA PHE A 456 -8.23 3.11 10.79
C PHE A 456 -8.30 3.73 9.39
N ALA A 457 -7.99 2.96 8.34
CA ALA A 457 -8.11 3.41 6.95
C ALA A 457 -9.56 3.79 6.60
N VAL A 458 -10.54 2.95 6.99
CA VAL A 458 -11.96 3.25 6.77
C VAL A 458 -12.45 4.42 7.61
N LYS A 459 -11.94 4.60 8.84
CA LYS A 459 -12.25 5.79 9.65
C LYS A 459 -11.68 7.07 9.03
N GLY A 460 -10.47 7.01 8.48
CA GLY A 460 -9.88 8.12 7.72
C GLY A 460 -10.74 8.49 6.51
N ALA A 461 -11.14 7.49 5.72
CA ALA A 461 -12.04 7.70 4.58
C ALA A 461 -13.41 8.25 4.99
N GLU A 462 -14.03 7.69 6.06
CA GLU A 462 -15.30 8.19 6.60
C GLU A 462 -15.18 9.65 7.04
N ALA A 463 -14.12 10.01 7.77
CA ALA A 463 -13.91 11.37 8.26
C ALA A 463 -13.74 12.36 7.10
N ALA A 464 -12.93 12.01 6.10
CA ALA A 464 -12.72 12.85 4.93
C ALA A 464 -13.99 13.02 4.08
N LEU A 465 -14.74 11.95 3.84
CA LEU A 465 -16.03 12.00 3.15
C LEU A 465 -17.08 12.81 3.93
N MET A 466 -17.09 12.69 5.26
CA MET A 466 -17.96 13.50 6.12
C MET A 466 -17.57 14.98 6.09
N SER A 467 -16.27 15.31 6.03
CA SER A 467 -15.78 16.68 5.85
C SER A 467 -16.27 17.24 4.52
N ALA A 468 -15.95 16.57 3.41
CA ALA A 468 -16.36 16.98 2.05
C ALA A 468 -17.88 17.14 1.91
N ARG A 469 -18.66 16.28 2.56
CA ARG A 469 -20.12 16.42 2.61
C ARG A 469 -20.55 17.64 3.41
N LYS A 470 -20.04 17.80 4.63
CA LYS A 470 -20.47 18.87 5.55
C LYS A 470 -20.06 20.25 5.04
N GLU A 471 -18.89 20.33 4.42
CA GLU A 471 -18.26 21.57 4.01
C GLU A 471 -18.66 21.97 2.58
N THR A 472 -18.90 21.01 1.67
CA THR A 472 -19.10 21.32 0.25
C THR A 472 -20.45 20.80 -0.29
N ILE A 473 -20.63 19.48 -0.38
CA ILE A 473 -21.75 18.89 -1.13
C ILE A 473 -23.12 19.11 -0.45
N GLY A 474 -23.18 19.02 0.87
CA GLY A 474 -24.40 19.20 1.64
C GLY A 474 -24.96 20.62 1.52
N PRO A 475 -24.17 21.66 1.83
CA PRO A 475 -24.57 23.06 1.65
C PRO A 475 -24.94 23.39 0.19
N LEU A 476 -24.16 22.92 -0.79
CA LEU A 476 -24.43 23.15 -2.21
C LEU A 476 -25.78 22.55 -2.63
N ALA A 477 -26.04 21.29 -2.30
CA ALA A 477 -27.30 20.63 -2.64
C ALA A 477 -28.51 21.31 -1.99
N GLU A 478 -28.36 21.76 -0.74
CA GLU A 478 -29.42 22.49 -0.02
C GLU A 478 -29.70 23.85 -0.68
N ALA A 479 -28.64 24.61 -0.97
CA ALA A 479 -28.73 25.94 -1.57
C ALA A 479 -29.31 25.89 -2.99
N CYS A 480 -28.82 24.99 -3.84
CA CYS A 480 -29.37 24.78 -5.19
C CYS A 480 -30.85 24.43 -5.14
N ARG A 481 -31.27 23.53 -4.23
CA ARG A 481 -32.68 23.14 -4.09
C ARG A 481 -33.56 24.29 -3.62
N LYS A 482 -33.11 25.04 -2.61
CA LYS A 482 -33.86 26.17 -2.05
C LYS A 482 -34.00 27.29 -3.07
N ASP A 483 -32.92 27.65 -3.75
CA ASP A 483 -32.92 28.71 -4.77
C ASP A 483 -33.74 28.30 -5.99
N TRP A 484 -33.66 27.03 -6.43
CA TRP A 484 -34.47 26.54 -7.54
C TRP A 484 -35.96 26.57 -7.22
N THR A 485 -36.36 26.17 -6.01
CA THR A 485 -37.76 26.23 -5.58
C THR A 485 -38.30 27.67 -5.67
N HIS A 486 -37.48 28.66 -5.30
CA HIS A 486 -37.86 30.06 -5.40
C HIS A 486 -37.95 30.53 -6.86
N VAL A 487 -36.99 30.14 -7.70
CA VAL A 487 -36.97 30.49 -9.14
C VAL A 487 -38.14 29.87 -9.87
N GLU A 488 -38.44 28.59 -9.63
CA GLU A 488 -39.59 27.88 -10.22
C GLU A 488 -40.90 28.61 -9.91
N GLN A 489 -41.11 29.03 -8.65
CA GLN A 489 -42.26 29.85 -8.26
C GLN A 489 -42.31 31.21 -8.99
N GLN A 490 -41.16 31.88 -9.14
CA GLN A 490 -41.10 33.17 -9.84
C GLN A 490 -41.35 33.02 -11.35
N LEU A 491 -40.92 31.91 -11.96
CA LEU A 491 -41.22 31.59 -13.35
C LEU A 491 -42.74 31.33 -13.53
N ASP A 492 -43.37 30.58 -12.63
CA ASP A 492 -44.82 30.34 -12.66
C ASP A 492 -45.63 31.65 -12.58
N LEU A 493 -45.19 32.55 -11.69
CA LEU A 493 -45.79 33.88 -11.54
C LEU A 493 -45.58 34.75 -12.79
N ALA A 494 -44.40 34.71 -13.41
CA ALA A 494 -44.12 35.45 -14.64
C ALA A 494 -45.02 34.99 -15.80
N VAL A 495 -45.18 33.67 -15.99
CA VAL A 495 -46.03 33.09 -17.05
C VAL A 495 -47.50 33.45 -16.84
N SER A 496 -47.98 33.30 -15.60
CA SER A 496 -49.36 33.64 -15.23
C SER A 496 -49.64 35.14 -15.40
N GLY A 497 -48.69 35.99 -14.99
CA GLY A 497 -48.79 37.44 -15.09
C GLY A 497 -48.79 37.96 -16.53
N LEU A 498 -47.98 37.36 -17.41
CA LEU A 498 -47.99 37.67 -18.84
C LEU A 498 -49.37 37.39 -19.46
N SER A 499 -49.90 36.19 -19.23
CA SER A 499 -51.19 35.75 -19.79
C SER A 499 -52.33 36.70 -19.41
N GLN A 500 -52.42 37.06 -18.12
CA GLN A 500 -53.44 37.99 -17.62
C GLN A 500 -53.25 39.41 -18.20
N THR A 501 -52.01 39.86 -18.33
CA THR A 501 -51.71 41.21 -18.86
C THR A 501 -52.09 41.32 -20.33
N VAL A 502 -51.79 40.31 -21.15
CA VAL A 502 -52.15 40.28 -22.58
C VAL A 502 -53.66 40.29 -22.75
N LEU A 503 -54.40 39.47 -21.98
CA LEU A 503 -55.86 39.45 -22.01
C LEU A 503 -56.46 40.82 -21.66
N ASN A 504 -56.01 41.43 -20.56
CA ASN A 504 -56.51 42.74 -20.14
C ASN A 504 -56.26 43.83 -21.19
N LEU A 505 -55.03 43.89 -21.73
CA LEU A 505 -54.67 44.85 -22.78
C LEU A 505 -55.56 44.70 -24.02
N ALA A 506 -55.94 43.47 -24.34
CA ALA A 506 -56.77 43.18 -25.48
C ALA A 506 -58.23 43.55 -25.26
N THR A 507 -58.79 43.19 -24.10
CA THR A 507 -60.15 43.56 -23.71
C THR A 507 -60.32 45.08 -23.68
N ASP A 508 -59.35 45.81 -23.13
CA ASP A 508 -59.35 47.27 -23.12
C ASP A 508 -59.31 47.85 -24.54
N ALA A 509 -58.50 47.26 -25.41
CA ALA A 509 -58.35 47.71 -26.78
C ALA A 509 -59.61 47.43 -27.63
N ILE A 510 -60.25 46.27 -27.44
CA ILE A 510 -61.53 45.91 -28.06
C ILE A 510 -62.65 46.85 -27.59
N SER A 511 -62.74 47.13 -26.28
CA SER A 511 -63.71 48.09 -25.72
C SER A 511 -63.49 49.51 -26.27
N SER A 512 -62.23 49.90 -26.44
CA SER A 512 -61.89 51.19 -27.05
C SER A 512 -62.26 51.24 -28.54
N PHE A 513 -62.09 50.13 -29.25
CA PHE A 513 -62.55 49.97 -30.63
C PHE A 513 -64.07 50.12 -30.72
N GLU A 514 -64.83 49.43 -29.87
CA GLU A 514 -66.29 49.53 -29.79
C GLU A 514 -66.74 50.98 -29.61
N ASN A 515 -66.16 51.69 -28.64
CA ASN A 515 -66.52 53.06 -28.33
C ASN A 515 -66.20 54.03 -29.48
N ARG A 516 -65.07 53.85 -30.17
CA ARG A 516 -64.70 54.69 -31.33
C ARG A 516 -65.59 54.45 -32.53
N VAL A 517 -65.92 53.19 -32.83
CA VAL A 517 -66.87 52.85 -33.91
C VAL A 517 -68.25 53.43 -33.60
N ARG A 518 -68.75 53.23 -32.38
CA ARG A 518 -70.05 53.77 -31.93
C ARG A 518 -70.10 55.30 -32.06
N ALA A 519 -69.10 56.00 -31.54
CA ALA A 519 -69.04 57.47 -31.60
C ALA A 519 -69.04 57.99 -33.03
N SER A 520 -68.20 57.42 -33.91
CA SER A 520 -68.09 57.84 -35.31
C SER A 520 -69.37 57.59 -36.10
N VAL A 521 -70.05 56.46 -35.87
CA VAL A 521 -71.30 56.14 -36.58
C VAL A 521 -72.45 56.99 -36.04
N TYR A 522 -72.52 57.23 -34.73
CA TYR A 522 -73.59 58.02 -34.11
C TYR A 522 -73.56 59.48 -34.54
N GLU A 523 -72.36 60.06 -34.70
CA GLU A 523 -72.20 61.42 -35.25
C GLU A 523 -72.92 61.59 -36.60
N LYS A 524 -72.81 60.58 -37.48
CA LYS A 524 -73.46 60.60 -38.80
C LYS A 524 -74.93 60.22 -38.78
N ILE A 525 -75.36 59.39 -37.84
CA ILE A 525 -76.79 59.15 -37.58
C ILE A 525 -77.47 60.46 -37.17
N GLU A 526 -76.86 61.26 -36.27
CA GLU A 526 -77.41 62.55 -35.88
C GLU A 526 -77.53 63.55 -37.03
N ALA A 527 -76.60 63.50 -37.98
CA ALA A 527 -76.60 64.31 -39.20
C ALA A 527 -77.62 63.84 -40.26
N GLY A 528 -78.35 62.74 -40.03
CA GLY A 528 -79.44 62.29 -40.92
C GLY A 528 -79.01 61.42 -42.10
N ILE A 529 -78.12 60.45 -41.88
CA ILE A 529 -77.63 59.52 -42.91
C ILE A 529 -78.71 58.56 -43.46
N ASP A 530 -78.61 58.21 -44.74
CA ASP A 530 -79.42 57.14 -45.34
C ASP A 530 -78.96 55.73 -44.88
N ASN A 531 -79.84 54.74 -45.03
CA ASN A 531 -79.62 53.36 -44.58
C ASN A 531 -78.49 52.65 -45.34
N ASP A 532 -78.36 52.84 -46.65
CA ASP A 532 -77.30 52.21 -47.45
C ASP A 532 -75.95 52.88 -47.17
N ASP A 533 -75.95 54.21 -47.02
CA ASP A 533 -74.79 54.98 -46.60
C ASP A 533 -74.36 54.62 -45.18
N LEU A 534 -75.29 54.35 -44.26
CA LEU A 534 -75.01 53.90 -42.90
C LEU A 534 -74.31 52.53 -42.87
N LYS A 535 -74.77 51.59 -43.72
CA LYS A 535 -74.13 50.29 -43.87
C LYS A 535 -72.69 50.43 -44.40
N SER A 536 -72.51 51.26 -45.44
CA SER A 536 -71.20 51.54 -46.02
C SER A 536 -70.26 52.22 -45.01
N LEU A 537 -70.77 53.20 -44.26
CA LEU A 537 -70.06 53.90 -43.22
C LEU A 537 -69.63 52.98 -42.08
N LEU A 538 -70.55 52.20 -41.51
CA LEU A 538 -70.23 51.26 -40.43
C LEU A 538 -69.14 50.27 -40.86
N LYS A 539 -69.26 49.71 -42.08
CA LYS A 539 -68.24 48.83 -42.65
C LYS A 539 -66.88 49.52 -42.78
N LYS A 540 -66.85 50.74 -43.32
CA LYS A 540 -65.61 51.52 -43.49
C LYS A 540 -64.97 51.89 -42.15
N THR A 541 -65.78 52.32 -41.17
CA THR A 541 -65.32 52.71 -39.83
C THR A 541 -64.77 51.51 -39.07
N VAL A 542 -65.44 50.36 -39.13
CA VAL A 542 -64.94 49.09 -38.56
C VAL A 542 -63.59 48.71 -39.15
N LEU A 543 -63.42 48.72 -40.48
CA LEU A 543 -62.13 48.41 -41.12
C LEU A 543 -61.02 49.40 -40.73
N THR A 544 -61.35 50.68 -40.63
CA THR A 544 -60.40 51.74 -40.25
C THR A 544 -59.92 51.56 -38.81
N GLU A 545 -60.86 51.38 -37.88
CA GLU A 545 -60.56 51.23 -36.46
C GLU A 545 -59.89 49.88 -36.14
N GLN A 546 -60.19 48.84 -36.92
CA GLN A 546 -59.51 47.55 -36.87
C GLN A 546 -58.00 47.67 -37.15
N THR A 547 -57.63 48.48 -38.15
CA THR A 547 -56.21 48.69 -38.49
C THR A 547 -55.47 49.39 -37.34
N LYS A 548 -56.10 50.39 -36.71
CA LYS A 548 -55.56 51.08 -35.53
C LYS A 548 -55.46 50.17 -34.30
N LEU A 549 -56.44 49.28 -34.13
CA LEU A 549 -56.44 48.28 -33.07
C LEU A 549 -55.24 47.33 -33.22
N GLY A 550 -55.01 46.79 -34.42
CA GLY A 550 -53.92 45.86 -34.68
C GLY A 550 -52.54 46.47 -34.43
N SER A 551 -52.30 47.70 -34.90
CA SER A 551 -51.03 48.39 -34.65
C SER A 551 -50.82 48.71 -33.16
N GLY A 552 -51.87 49.15 -32.46
CA GLY A 552 -51.82 49.43 -31.03
C GLY A 552 -51.57 48.18 -30.18
N LEU A 553 -52.20 47.06 -30.53
CA LEU A 553 -51.97 45.77 -29.86
C LEU A 553 -50.57 45.24 -30.11
N ARG A 554 -50.08 45.28 -31.35
CA ARG A 554 -48.73 44.83 -31.71
C ARG A 554 -47.68 45.53 -30.84
N GLN A 555 -47.79 46.85 -30.67
CA GLN A 555 -46.86 47.61 -29.85
C GLN A 555 -46.99 47.26 -28.36
N LYS A 556 -48.21 47.25 -27.80
CA LYS A 556 -48.43 47.04 -26.36
C LYS A 556 -48.11 45.61 -25.92
N ILE A 557 -48.52 44.61 -26.70
CA ILE A 557 -48.24 43.19 -26.45
C ILE A 557 -46.76 42.89 -26.70
N GLY A 558 -46.17 43.40 -27.79
CA GLY A 558 -44.73 43.26 -28.07
C GLY A 558 -43.87 43.73 -26.90
N ASN A 559 -44.13 44.93 -26.38
CA ASN A 559 -43.43 45.46 -25.21
C ASN A 559 -43.58 44.59 -23.94
N LYS A 560 -44.68 43.85 -23.79
CA LYS A 560 -44.90 42.95 -22.64
C LYS A 560 -44.21 41.60 -22.83
N LEU A 561 -44.17 41.09 -24.07
CA LEU A 561 -43.41 39.89 -24.41
C LEU A 561 -41.90 40.11 -24.27
N ASP A 562 -41.39 41.27 -24.69
CA ASP A 562 -39.98 41.64 -24.48
C ASP A 562 -39.62 41.71 -22.99
N ARG A 563 -40.46 42.37 -22.17
CA ARG A 563 -40.25 42.42 -20.72
C ARG A 563 -40.30 41.03 -20.08
N PHE A 564 -41.25 40.19 -20.48
CA PHE A 564 -41.31 38.81 -19.98
C PHE A 564 -40.05 38.02 -20.34
N ARG A 565 -39.53 38.15 -21.57
CA ARG A 565 -38.25 37.55 -21.97
C ARG A 565 -37.12 38.01 -21.03
N ASP A 566 -37.02 39.32 -20.81
CA ASP A 566 -35.96 39.90 -20.00
C ASP A 566 -36.09 39.51 -18.51
N ASP A 567 -37.31 39.41 -17.98
CA ASP A 567 -37.60 38.95 -16.61
C ASP A 567 -37.19 37.48 -16.42
N VAL A 568 -37.56 36.60 -17.36
CA VAL A 568 -37.19 35.18 -17.33
C VAL A 568 -35.67 35.02 -17.47
N ALA A 569 -35.03 35.72 -18.42
CA ALA A 569 -33.58 35.69 -18.58
C ALA A 569 -32.88 36.15 -17.30
N GLY A 570 -33.29 37.28 -16.72
CA GLY A 570 -32.70 37.79 -15.48
C GLY A 570 -32.93 36.89 -14.28
N LEU A 571 -34.06 36.18 -14.19
CA LEU A 571 -34.30 35.20 -13.13
C LEU A 571 -33.34 34.02 -13.24
N LEU A 572 -33.15 33.49 -14.45
CA LEU A 572 -32.23 32.40 -14.72
C LEU A 572 -30.77 32.82 -14.51
N ASP A 573 -30.39 34.02 -14.93
CA ASP A 573 -29.03 34.56 -14.74
C ASP A 573 -28.72 34.82 -13.25
N ARG A 574 -29.67 35.32 -12.46
CA ARG A 574 -29.47 35.45 -11.00
C ARG A 574 -29.38 34.10 -10.29
N PHE A 575 -30.16 33.11 -10.72
CA PHE A 575 -30.01 31.74 -10.23
C PHE A 575 -28.61 31.21 -10.56
N ARG A 576 -28.18 31.46 -11.80
CA ARG A 576 -26.87 31.08 -12.32
C ARG A 576 -25.72 31.70 -11.51
N GLU A 577 -25.75 33.00 -11.27
CA GLU A 577 -24.72 33.70 -10.50
C GLU A 577 -24.67 33.23 -9.04
N ARG A 578 -25.82 32.99 -8.40
CA ARG A 578 -25.86 32.49 -7.02
C ARG A 578 -25.22 31.12 -6.87
N VAL A 579 -25.47 30.20 -7.80
CA VAL A 579 -24.80 28.89 -7.81
C VAL A 579 -23.28 29.03 -8.00
N ALA A 580 -22.82 30.00 -8.81
CA ALA A 580 -21.39 30.25 -9.00
C ALA A 580 -20.71 30.92 -7.79
N GLN A 581 -21.38 31.86 -7.12
CA GLN A 581 -20.87 32.48 -5.88
C GLN A 581 -20.75 31.46 -4.73
N LEU A 582 -21.71 30.52 -4.66
CA LEU A 582 -21.65 29.36 -3.77
C LEU A 582 -20.57 28.34 -4.17
N GLN A 583 -19.86 28.53 -5.27
CA GLN A 583 -18.68 27.75 -5.61
C GLN A 583 -17.41 28.48 -5.12
N ASP A 584 -17.30 29.78 -5.39
CA ASP A 584 -16.13 30.60 -5.05
C ASP A 584 -15.86 30.68 -3.54
N VAL A 585 -16.94 30.80 -2.74
CA VAL A 585 -16.87 30.79 -1.27
C VAL A 585 -16.28 29.47 -0.72
N TYR A 586 -16.45 28.37 -1.44
CA TYR A 586 -16.07 27.03 -0.99
C TYR A 586 -14.76 26.53 -1.61
N SER A 587 -14.35 27.08 -2.77
CA SER A 587 -13.00 26.92 -3.32
C SER A 587 -11.94 27.69 -2.52
N SER A 588 -12.33 28.77 -1.84
CA SER A 588 -11.41 29.68 -1.11
C SER A 588 -11.10 29.29 0.34
N HIS A 589 -11.74 28.26 0.90
CA HIS A 589 -11.59 27.84 2.32
C HIS A 589 -10.90 26.48 2.51
N GLY A 590 -10.11 26.02 1.54
CA GLY A 590 -9.36 24.76 1.61
C GLY A 590 -8.08 24.82 2.46
N ASP A 591 -8.19 25.14 3.76
CA ASP A 591 -7.07 24.96 4.70
C ASP A 591 -7.44 23.88 5.73
N ARG A 592 -7.32 22.61 5.30
CA ARG A 592 -6.97 21.41 6.09
C ARG A 592 -7.18 20.12 5.27
N GLY A 593 -6.10 19.60 4.70
CA GLY A 593 -5.84 18.16 4.74
C GLY A 593 -5.88 17.32 3.45
N VAL A 594 -6.44 17.77 2.33
CA VAL A 594 -6.42 16.97 1.09
C VAL A 594 -6.24 17.88 -0.13
N GLY A 595 -5.13 17.69 -0.87
CA GLY A 595 -4.88 18.28 -2.19
C GLY A 595 -4.60 19.79 -2.19
N ARG A 596 -3.34 20.18 -1.95
CA ARG A 596 -2.84 21.48 -2.43
C ARG A 596 -2.51 21.33 -3.93
N ASP A 597 -2.75 22.41 -4.66
CA ASP A 597 -2.40 22.64 -6.07
C ASP A 597 -3.50 22.27 -7.09
N PHE A 598 -4.59 23.06 -7.10
CA PHE A 598 -5.36 23.24 -8.34
C PHE A 598 -5.83 24.69 -8.48
N GLU A 599 -5.24 25.42 -9.44
CA GLU A 599 -5.68 26.74 -9.86
C GLU A 599 -6.64 26.55 -11.05
N PHE A 600 -7.90 26.97 -10.88
CA PHE A 600 -8.95 26.74 -11.87
C PHE A 600 -9.17 28.00 -12.73
N ASP A 601 -8.71 27.97 -13.98
CA ASP A 601 -9.07 28.96 -15.00
C ASP A 601 -10.41 28.60 -15.66
N MET A 602 -11.33 29.57 -15.72
CA MET A 602 -12.74 29.36 -15.98
C MET A 602 -13.12 30.05 -17.30
N GLN A 603 -13.10 29.31 -18.41
CA GLN A 603 -13.77 29.73 -19.65
C GLN A 603 -15.14 29.04 -19.74
N PHE A 604 -16.17 29.82 -20.09
CA PHE A 604 -17.57 29.45 -20.13
C PHE A 604 -18.00 29.20 -21.58
N ASP A 605 -18.51 28.01 -21.88
CA ASP A 605 -19.32 27.74 -23.07
C ASP A 605 -20.37 26.68 -22.70
N SER A 606 -21.53 27.13 -22.20
CA SER A 606 -22.62 26.25 -21.77
C SER A 606 -23.45 25.78 -22.98
N GLY A 607 -23.48 24.46 -23.22
CA GLY A 607 -24.08 23.81 -24.39
C GLY A 607 -25.61 23.87 -24.53
N VAL A 608 -26.35 24.40 -23.55
CA VAL A 608 -27.80 24.68 -23.70
C VAL A 608 -27.99 26.19 -23.71
N GLN A 609 -28.19 26.74 -24.92
CA GLN A 609 -28.51 28.15 -25.09
C GLN A 609 -30.01 28.36 -24.75
N TYR A 610 -30.28 28.83 -23.54
CA TYR A 610 -31.65 29.17 -23.09
C TYR A 610 -32.19 30.41 -23.83
N ALA A 611 -31.31 31.29 -24.30
CA ALA A 611 -31.69 32.49 -25.05
C ALA A 611 -32.53 32.18 -26.31
N PRO A 612 -32.17 31.20 -27.18
CA PRO A 612 -33.03 30.70 -28.25
C PRO A 612 -34.42 30.22 -27.81
N LEU A 613 -34.51 29.48 -26.69
CA LEU A 613 -35.78 28.94 -26.19
C LEU A 613 -36.71 30.06 -25.69
N ILE A 614 -36.16 31.04 -24.99
CA ILE A 614 -36.90 32.23 -24.51
C ILE A 614 -37.25 33.14 -25.71
N ALA A 615 -36.35 33.32 -26.67
CA ALA A 615 -36.61 34.11 -27.88
C ALA A 615 -37.75 33.53 -28.72
N ALA A 616 -37.84 32.20 -28.79
CA ALA A 616 -38.86 31.54 -29.57
C ALA A 616 -40.26 31.57 -28.91
N VAL A 617 -40.37 31.90 -27.61
CA VAL A 617 -41.65 32.28 -26.96
C VAL A 617 -42.24 33.55 -27.61
N VAL A 618 -41.40 34.49 -28.03
CA VAL A 618 -41.81 35.76 -28.65
C VAL A 618 -42.18 35.58 -30.13
N GLY A 619 -41.56 34.62 -30.83
CA GLY A 619 -41.74 34.39 -32.27
C GLY A 619 -43.00 33.60 -32.66
N GLY A 620 -43.57 32.81 -31.74
CA GLY A 620 -44.65 31.86 -32.05
C GLY A 620 -46.07 32.43 -32.18
N VAL A 621 -46.27 33.75 -32.06
CA VAL A 621 -47.59 34.30 -31.65
C VAL A 621 -48.19 35.35 -32.59
N LEU A 622 -48.00 35.16 -33.89
CA LEU A 622 -48.37 36.12 -34.94
C LEU A 622 -49.87 36.50 -34.98
N MET A 623 -50.77 35.68 -34.42
CA MET A 623 -52.23 35.92 -34.45
C MET A 623 -52.76 36.85 -33.34
N LEU A 624 -51.97 37.15 -32.30
CA LEU A 624 -52.40 37.97 -31.14
C LEU A 624 -52.67 39.45 -31.44
N TRP A 625 -52.12 39.98 -32.52
CA TRP A 625 -52.29 41.40 -32.89
C TRP A 625 -52.85 41.55 -34.31
N ASN A 626 -53.40 40.48 -34.88
CA ASN A 626 -53.98 40.48 -36.21
C ASN A 626 -55.52 40.46 -36.14
N PRO A 627 -56.16 41.62 -35.94
CA PRO A 627 -57.62 41.69 -35.81
C PRO A 627 -58.34 41.38 -37.14
N VAL A 628 -57.65 41.36 -38.29
CA VAL A 628 -58.20 40.89 -39.58
C VAL A 628 -58.43 39.37 -39.57
N GLY A 629 -57.56 38.63 -38.88
CA GLY A 629 -57.77 37.19 -38.63
C GLY A 629 -58.97 36.93 -37.71
N TRP A 630 -59.20 37.78 -36.72
CA TRP A 630 -60.30 37.59 -35.75
C TRP A 630 -61.69 37.73 -36.39
N LEU A 631 -61.87 38.69 -37.30
CA LEU A 631 -63.14 38.89 -38.02
C LEU A 631 -63.40 37.86 -39.13
N SER A 632 -62.37 37.12 -39.57
CA SER A 632 -62.51 36.09 -40.60
C SER A 632 -62.72 34.69 -40.02
N LEU A 633 -62.16 34.38 -38.85
CA LEU A 633 -62.31 33.08 -38.18
C LEU A 633 -63.69 32.86 -37.54
N ALA A 634 -64.35 33.92 -37.08
CA ALA A 634 -65.75 33.86 -36.70
C ALA A 634 -66.63 34.04 -37.94
N VAL A 635 -67.04 32.93 -38.56
CA VAL A 635 -68.04 32.81 -39.65
C VAL A 635 -68.59 34.16 -40.16
N GLY A 636 -67.79 34.84 -41.00
CA GLY A 636 -68.20 36.01 -41.78
C GLY A 636 -68.42 37.33 -41.01
N GLY A 637 -67.42 37.88 -40.31
CA GLY A 637 -67.54 39.17 -39.61
C GLY A 637 -68.01 40.36 -40.46
N LEU A 638 -67.72 40.39 -41.78
CA LEU A 638 -68.27 41.38 -42.71
C LEU A 638 -69.70 41.06 -43.21
N THR A 639 -70.13 39.80 -43.08
CA THR A 639 -71.52 39.36 -43.35
C THR A 639 -72.46 39.64 -42.19
N LEU A 640 -71.93 39.94 -40.99
CA LEU A 640 -72.74 40.27 -39.81
C LEU A 640 -73.39 41.66 -39.88
N ILE A 641 -72.99 42.54 -40.81
CA ILE A 641 -73.64 43.86 -41.06
C ILE A 641 -74.87 43.68 -41.97
N VAL A 642 -75.74 42.72 -41.63
CA VAL A 642 -77.00 42.45 -42.33
C VAL A 642 -78.14 42.78 -41.37
N GLY A 643 -78.84 43.88 -41.63
CA GLY A 643 -79.99 44.28 -40.81
C GLY A 643 -80.37 45.75 -40.92
N ILE A 644 -79.43 46.64 -41.28
CA ILE A 644 -79.68 48.09 -41.31
C ILE A 644 -80.77 48.45 -42.34
N ALA A 645 -80.69 47.95 -43.57
CA ALA A 645 -81.69 48.25 -44.60
C ALA A 645 -83.07 47.62 -44.32
N LYS A 646 -83.12 46.43 -43.69
CA LYS A 646 -84.37 45.66 -43.47
C LYS A 646 -85.16 46.16 -42.26
N ALA A 647 -84.49 46.66 -41.22
CA ALA A 647 -85.13 47.19 -40.01
C ALA A 647 -85.70 48.61 -40.18
N LEU A 648 -85.30 49.31 -41.24
CA LEU A 648 -85.58 50.74 -41.46
C LEU A 648 -86.49 51.02 -42.67
N TRP A 649 -87.06 49.97 -43.26
CA TRP A 649 -87.90 50.07 -44.45
C TRP A 649 -89.30 50.62 -44.08
N GLY A 650 -89.69 51.77 -44.64
CA GLY A 650 -91.01 52.38 -44.43
C GLY A 650 -91.13 53.45 -43.34
N LEU A 651 -90.01 53.92 -42.76
CA LEU A 651 -90.02 54.93 -41.69
C LEU A 651 -89.97 56.36 -42.25
N VAL A 652 -90.94 57.21 -41.86
CA VAL A 652 -91.10 58.59 -42.36
C VAL A 652 -90.70 59.65 -41.31
N ASP A 653 -90.63 59.29 -40.02
CA ASP A 653 -90.21 60.17 -38.92
C ASP A 653 -88.68 60.15 -38.69
N SER A 654 -88.05 61.33 -38.65
CA SER A 654 -86.58 61.47 -38.56
C SER A 654 -85.98 61.02 -37.24
N ASP A 655 -86.65 61.28 -36.11
CA ASP A 655 -86.11 60.97 -34.78
C ASP A 655 -86.30 59.49 -34.45
N PHE A 656 -87.44 58.91 -34.85
CA PHE A 656 -87.66 57.46 -34.75
C PHE A 656 -86.68 56.68 -35.64
N LYS A 657 -86.42 57.15 -36.88
CA LYS A 657 -85.44 56.54 -37.79
C LYS A 657 -84.04 56.52 -37.18
N LYS A 658 -83.58 57.63 -36.58
CA LYS A 658 -82.29 57.71 -35.87
C LYS A 658 -82.21 56.72 -34.71
N GLY A 659 -83.27 56.58 -33.92
CA GLY A 659 -83.35 55.61 -32.83
C GLY A 659 -83.16 54.16 -33.30
N GLN A 660 -83.82 53.78 -34.39
CA GLN A 660 -83.68 52.44 -34.98
C GLN A 660 -82.30 52.22 -35.64
N GLN A 661 -81.71 53.25 -36.26
CA GLN A 661 -80.34 53.20 -36.79
C GLN A 661 -79.31 52.94 -35.68
N ARG A 662 -79.46 53.55 -34.51
CA ARG A 662 -78.61 53.30 -33.34
C ARG A 662 -78.77 51.86 -32.82
N LYS A 663 -80.00 51.37 -32.72
CA LYS A 663 -80.28 49.98 -32.30
C LYS A 663 -79.64 48.96 -33.23
N ALA A 664 -79.85 49.10 -34.55
CA ALA A 664 -79.23 48.23 -35.55
C ALA A 664 -77.69 48.33 -35.53
N THR A 665 -77.14 49.51 -35.32
CA THR A 665 -75.68 49.69 -35.18
C THR A 665 -75.15 48.96 -33.95
N ASN A 666 -75.81 49.10 -32.79
CA ASN A 666 -75.43 48.43 -31.56
C ASN A 666 -75.47 46.90 -31.68
N GLU A 667 -76.56 46.33 -32.21
CA GLU A 667 -76.68 44.88 -32.36
C GLU A 667 -75.60 44.28 -33.30
N ASN A 668 -75.25 45.00 -34.38
CA ASN A 668 -74.20 44.57 -35.28
C ASN A 668 -72.81 44.73 -34.65
N LEU A 669 -72.57 45.83 -33.94
CA LEU A 669 -71.31 46.10 -33.27
C LEU A 669 -71.07 45.14 -32.10
N GLU A 670 -72.09 44.79 -31.33
CA GLU A 670 -72.03 43.83 -30.22
C GLU A 670 -71.58 42.44 -30.72
N ARG A 671 -72.16 41.96 -31.84
CA ARG A 671 -71.73 40.68 -32.46
C ARG A 671 -70.27 40.72 -32.93
N ILE A 672 -69.83 41.85 -33.49
CA ILE A 672 -68.43 42.05 -33.91
C ILE A 672 -67.50 42.02 -32.69
N VAL A 673 -67.86 42.74 -31.63
CA VAL A 673 -67.08 42.81 -30.37
C VAL A 673 -67.01 41.45 -29.69
N GLN A 674 -68.12 40.72 -29.62
CA GLN A 674 -68.16 39.38 -29.05
C GLN A 674 -67.24 38.41 -29.81
N SER A 675 -67.30 38.42 -31.15
CA SER A 675 -66.39 37.63 -32.00
C SER A 675 -64.93 37.99 -31.76
N MET A 676 -64.60 39.27 -31.60
CA MET A 676 -63.24 39.71 -31.29
C MET A 676 -62.80 39.24 -29.91
N HIS A 677 -63.69 39.25 -28.91
CA HIS A 677 -63.41 38.76 -27.57
C HIS A 677 -63.16 37.24 -27.56
N ASP A 678 -64.00 36.46 -28.25
CA ASP A 678 -63.86 35.01 -28.35
C ASP A 678 -62.56 34.61 -29.05
N ALA A 679 -62.27 35.20 -30.22
CA ALA A 679 -61.03 34.96 -30.95
C ALA A 679 -59.80 35.37 -30.12
N MET A 680 -59.89 36.47 -29.38
CA MET A 680 -58.78 36.91 -28.53
C MET A 680 -58.55 35.97 -27.35
N LYS A 681 -59.61 35.46 -26.72
CA LYS A 681 -59.51 34.48 -25.64
C LYS A 681 -58.80 33.22 -26.14
N THR A 682 -59.20 32.68 -27.29
CA THR A 682 -58.53 31.52 -27.92
C THR A 682 -57.05 31.78 -28.17
N ASN A 683 -56.69 32.93 -28.75
CA ASN A 683 -55.29 33.27 -29.02
C ASN A 683 -54.46 33.47 -27.73
N CYS A 684 -55.08 33.98 -26.65
CA CYS A 684 -54.44 34.07 -25.34
C CYS A 684 -54.21 32.69 -24.71
N ASP A 685 -55.15 31.75 -24.86
CA ASP A 685 -55.02 30.38 -24.39
C ASP A 685 -53.91 29.63 -25.16
N GLU A 686 -53.80 29.85 -26.47
CA GLU A 686 -52.70 29.34 -27.31
C GLU A 686 -51.34 29.93 -26.92
N LEU A 687 -51.25 31.25 -26.67
CA LEU A 687 -50.05 31.89 -26.12
C LEU A 687 -49.62 31.22 -24.82
N ARG A 688 -50.57 31.06 -23.88
CA ARG A 688 -50.30 30.44 -22.58
C ARG A 688 -49.74 29.03 -22.77
N THR A 689 -50.38 28.22 -23.59
CA THR A 689 -49.94 26.84 -23.88
C THR A 689 -48.52 26.84 -24.45
N ASN A 690 -48.24 27.70 -25.41
CA ASN A 690 -46.92 27.78 -26.04
C ASN A 690 -45.82 28.21 -25.05
N VAL A 691 -46.12 29.20 -24.19
CA VAL A 691 -45.22 29.65 -23.13
C VAL A 691 -45.00 28.53 -22.10
N ASP A 692 -46.06 27.86 -21.65
CA ASP A 692 -46.01 26.79 -20.67
C ASP A 692 -45.16 25.61 -21.15
N GLU A 693 -45.33 25.17 -22.41
CA GLU A 693 -44.53 24.11 -23.03
C GLU A 693 -43.03 24.43 -23.03
N ARG A 694 -42.66 25.63 -23.50
CA ARG A 694 -41.25 26.04 -23.57
C ARG A 694 -40.64 26.22 -22.18
N MET A 695 -41.39 26.79 -21.25
CA MET A 695 -40.95 26.94 -19.86
C MET A 695 -40.85 25.60 -19.14
N SER A 696 -41.66 24.60 -19.51
CA SER A 696 -41.55 23.24 -18.95
C SER A 696 -40.22 22.56 -19.28
N VAL A 697 -39.71 22.75 -20.50
CA VAL A 697 -38.39 22.23 -20.92
C VAL A 697 -37.27 22.87 -20.09
N ILE A 698 -37.29 24.20 -19.97
CA ILE A 698 -36.32 24.95 -19.16
C ILE A 698 -36.36 24.51 -17.69
N ARG A 699 -37.57 24.34 -17.12
CA ARG A 699 -37.74 23.84 -15.74
C ARG A 699 -37.20 22.43 -15.57
N ALA A 700 -37.51 21.52 -16.49
CA ALA A 700 -37.09 20.13 -16.41
C ALA A 700 -35.56 19.98 -16.47
N ASP A 701 -34.89 20.73 -17.34
CA ASP A 701 -33.44 20.66 -17.48
C ASP A 701 -32.71 21.21 -16.25
N ILE A 702 -33.13 22.36 -15.71
CA ILE A 702 -32.50 22.90 -14.50
C ILE A 702 -32.79 22.02 -13.28
N LYS A 703 -34.01 21.51 -13.16
CA LYS A 703 -34.40 20.58 -12.08
C LYS A 703 -33.54 19.31 -12.10
N ARG A 704 -33.23 18.77 -13.27
CA ARG A 704 -32.33 17.61 -13.42
C ARG A 704 -30.96 17.86 -12.77
N SER A 705 -30.37 19.02 -13.02
CA SER A 705 -29.07 19.41 -12.43
C SER A 705 -29.14 19.61 -10.91
N VAL A 706 -30.23 20.19 -10.41
CA VAL A 706 -30.50 20.35 -8.97
C VAL A 706 -30.67 18.99 -8.28
N ASP A 707 -31.46 18.09 -8.88
CA ASP A 707 -31.70 16.74 -8.37
C ASP A 707 -30.41 15.92 -8.38
N GLN A 708 -29.53 16.10 -9.38
CA GLN A 708 -28.23 15.43 -9.43
C GLN A 708 -27.32 15.82 -8.25
N ALA A 709 -27.27 17.11 -7.88
CA ALA A 709 -26.53 17.56 -6.69
C ALA A 709 -27.11 16.93 -5.39
N ALA A 710 -28.45 16.85 -5.29
CA ALA A 710 -29.12 16.21 -4.17
C ALA A 710 -28.90 14.68 -4.12
N ASP A 711 -28.85 14.02 -5.27
CA ASP A 711 -28.58 12.59 -5.42
C ASP A 711 -27.15 12.24 -4.99
N VAL A 712 -26.17 13.08 -5.36
CA VAL A 712 -24.78 12.92 -4.93
C VAL A 712 -24.67 13.09 -3.41
N ASN A 713 -25.29 14.12 -2.84
CA ASN A 713 -25.33 14.29 -1.38
C ASN A 713 -25.97 13.07 -0.68
N SER A 714 -27.07 12.56 -1.24
CA SER A 714 -27.74 11.35 -0.74
C SER A 714 -26.88 10.10 -0.87
N ALA A 715 -26.10 9.97 -1.93
CA ALA A 715 -25.14 8.89 -2.10
C ALA A 715 -24.00 8.98 -1.06
N MET A 716 -23.43 10.16 -0.84
CA MET A 716 -22.41 10.38 0.19
C MET A 716 -22.93 10.03 1.59
N ILE A 717 -24.18 10.41 1.92
CA ILE A 717 -24.81 10.00 3.19
C ILE A 717 -24.79 8.49 3.36
N LYS A 718 -25.20 7.75 2.32
CA LYS A 718 -25.27 6.29 2.34
C LYS A 718 -23.88 5.68 2.51
N VAL A 719 -22.89 6.15 1.74
CA VAL A 719 -21.51 5.67 1.84
C VAL A 719 -20.93 5.94 3.22
N CYS A 720 -21.05 7.16 3.77
CA CYS A 720 -20.57 7.44 5.13
C CYS A 720 -21.25 6.55 6.18
N ALA A 721 -22.56 6.31 6.06
CA ALA A 721 -23.29 5.43 6.97
C ALA A 721 -22.81 3.97 6.86
N ASN A 722 -22.54 3.48 5.64
CA ASN A 722 -22.04 2.14 5.39
C ASN A 722 -20.60 1.97 5.91
N LEU A 723 -19.71 2.93 5.67
CA LEU A 723 -18.34 2.94 6.21
C LEU A 723 -18.35 2.93 7.75
N ASN A 724 -19.22 3.72 8.37
CA ASN A 724 -19.38 3.73 9.83
C ASN A 724 -19.90 2.37 10.35
N ARG A 725 -20.88 1.79 9.67
CA ARG A 725 -21.42 0.47 10.01
C ARG A 725 -20.34 -0.62 9.86
N PHE A 726 -19.57 -0.59 8.79
CA PHE A 726 -18.45 -1.48 8.55
C PHE A 726 -17.42 -1.34 9.69
N SER A 727 -16.97 -0.12 9.98
CA SER A 727 -16.04 0.17 11.10
C SER A 727 -16.55 -0.43 12.42
N LYS A 728 -17.82 -0.23 12.78
CA LYS A 728 -18.42 -0.81 13.99
C LYS A 728 -18.49 -2.34 13.96
N THR A 729 -18.78 -2.93 12.81
CA THR A 729 -18.95 -4.38 12.66
C THR A 729 -17.62 -5.12 12.88
N ILE A 730 -16.51 -4.52 12.46
CA ILE A 730 -15.21 -5.18 12.53
C ILE A 730 -14.53 -4.86 13.87
N ALA A 731 -14.81 -3.71 14.48
CA ALA A 731 -14.29 -3.35 15.81
C ALA A 731 -14.84 -4.18 16.98
N GLN A 732 -15.90 -4.99 16.80
CA GLN A 732 -16.45 -5.82 17.88
C GLN A 732 -15.65 -7.13 18.09
N PRO A 733 -15.09 -7.38 19.29
CA PRO A 733 -14.47 -8.66 19.60
C PRO A 733 -15.58 -9.71 19.79
N GLY A 734 -15.69 -10.66 18.85
CA GLY A 734 -16.60 -11.81 18.95
C GLY A 734 -17.99 -11.64 18.31
N GLY A 735 -18.19 -10.67 17.42
CA GLY A 735 -19.49 -10.49 16.74
C GLY A 735 -19.89 -11.71 15.91
N ALA A 736 -20.83 -12.50 16.41
CA ALA A 736 -21.53 -13.49 15.60
C ALA A 736 -22.16 -12.78 14.41
N ILE A 737 -21.65 -13.05 13.21
CA ILE A 737 -22.19 -12.58 11.94
C ILE A 737 -23.54 -13.27 11.74
N GLN A 738 -24.60 -12.69 12.30
CA GLN A 738 -25.95 -13.12 11.97
C GLN A 738 -26.24 -12.71 10.53
N SER A 739 -26.26 -13.71 9.65
CA SER A 739 -26.79 -13.56 8.31
C SER A 739 -28.23 -13.06 8.42
N HIS A 740 -28.48 -11.79 8.12
CA HIS A 740 -29.83 -11.34 7.83
C HIS A 740 -30.27 -11.97 6.50
N LYS A 741 -30.82 -13.19 6.58
CA LYS A 741 -31.75 -13.68 5.57
C LYS A 741 -32.93 -12.71 5.57
N LYS A 742 -33.03 -11.89 4.52
CA LYS A 742 -34.27 -11.22 4.14
C LYS A 742 -35.37 -12.29 4.10
N LYS A 743 -36.24 -12.33 5.11
CA LYS A 743 -37.55 -12.95 4.97
C LYS A 743 -38.33 -12.05 4.01
N ARG A 744 -38.45 -12.51 2.75
CA ARG A 744 -39.60 -12.13 1.92
C ARG A 744 -40.82 -12.78 2.58
N GLN A 745 -41.71 -11.96 3.10
CA GLN A 745 -43.15 -12.19 3.08
C GLN A 745 -43.77 -11.05 2.31
#